data_AF-A0A5E8V542-F1
#
_entry.id   AF-A0A5E8V542-F1
#
_cell.length_a   1.000
_cell.length_b   1.000
_cell.length_c   1.000
_cell.angle_alpha   90.00
_cell.angle_beta   90.00
_cell.angle_gamma   90.00
#
_symmetry.space_group_name_H-M   'P 1'
#
loop_
_entity.id
_entity.type
_entity.pdbx_description
1 polymer ?
#
loop_
_entity_poly.entity_id
_entity_poly.type
_entity_poly.pdbx_seq_one_letter_code
_entity_poly.pdbx_strand_id
1 'polypeptide(L)'
;MFKLIVTASLRNRLFVLTTAAVLVGYGLFVLPGIAVDVLPDINRPTVNILTEAEGLAPQEVEQLVTFPIEMSMNGMPGVIRVRSVSGAGLSIVYVEFDWGADVYRARQFVSERLALIREQLPSAVNPQMGPVTSIMGEIMLIALTSDGRASAMDVREIADFVVRPQLIAIPGVAQVIPIGGEVRQYRVTPNIATMQSLSVTHDQVEQAVAKFGTNSGGGFVDQHGREYLIRNVGFTKQIEDLGNTVVATQDKHPILLKQVAKVDFAPRTKRGDAGYNGKPAVIVSVMKQPAADTVALTRNIETTLADLQRTMRSGISVTNVQFRQATFIETSIHNVQRVLVEAAIVVAVVLFIFLMNGRAAFISLTAIPLSILVTALVFRAFGLTINTMTLGGLAIAIGELVDDAVVDVENILRRLRENAASTAPRPVLEVIAEASQEVRSGIVYATMIIVLVFVPLFALPGIEGRLFTPLGIAYVVSILASLLTSVTVTPVLSYYLLSGRTHSGASESAVVRGLKQAYQRLLGWAFERRRLVLGWVAAAVVIAFYAASLMPRSFLPPFNEGTLVLSLQYNPGISLAESHRLGLLAEQLIAKVPEVKSVGRRTGRAELDEHAEGVHYSEVDVDVVRSKRDKVDVYADIREALSGLPASVAIGQPISHRLDHLQSGIRAQIVLKIYGQDIETLRRLAETSRQRLSTIPGLVDLQVEKQVLIPQVRVQVDHARAALHGLTPAAITQALDTLSNGRKVSQIVDGNRRFDVVMRLSEQDRSTTGLQNLLIPAGIEFVPLSALAEVVETDGPNQIQREGTQRRIVVYGNGDGRRDIADIAADIQRAVSQLDFPQGYTTKLEGAFQAQQEASWRIGILSLASLTMIFIVLYSRYRSVVLALIIMGGIPLALIGSVAGLKIAGQPLSVASMIGFITLAGISARNGILKISHYINLAVHEGERFGTGLILRGSMERLSPVLMTALCAGLALTPLLIGADEPGREILHPVAVTIFGGLLSTTTLDALVTPILFLMLGKKPLDRLVAERAATLTPAEAY
;
A
#
# COMPACT_ATOMS: atom_id res chain seq x y z
N MET A 1 -0.35 -18.11 40.87
CA MET A 1 -0.54 -18.59 39.48
C MET A 1 0.76 -19.09 38.85
N PHE A 2 1.75 -18.25 38.51
CA PHE A 2 2.94 -18.71 37.78
C PHE A 2 3.82 -19.75 38.49
N LYS A 3 3.86 -19.75 39.84
CA LYS A 3 4.48 -20.84 40.62
C LYS A 3 3.87 -22.19 40.28
N LEU A 4 2.54 -22.26 40.18
CA LEU A 4 1.79 -23.47 39.79
C LEU A 4 2.09 -23.90 38.37
N ILE A 5 2.25 -22.97 37.42
CA ILE A 5 2.52 -23.32 36.02
C ILE A 5 3.84 -24.08 35.89
N VAL A 6 4.90 -23.61 36.57
CA VAL A 6 6.21 -24.26 36.46
C VAL A 6 6.30 -25.55 37.23
N THR A 7 5.74 -25.61 38.43
CA THR A 7 5.68 -26.88 39.17
C THR A 7 4.81 -27.91 38.44
N ALA A 8 3.70 -27.51 37.83
CA ALA A 8 2.88 -28.38 36.99
C ALA A 8 3.61 -28.82 35.71
N SER A 9 4.35 -27.92 35.05
CA SER A 9 5.14 -28.24 33.85
C SER A 9 6.24 -29.25 34.16
N LEU A 10 6.96 -29.08 35.28
CA LEU A 10 7.99 -30.02 35.73
C LEU A 10 7.40 -31.38 36.16
N ARG A 11 6.21 -31.39 36.76
CA ARG A 11 5.49 -32.62 37.12
C ARG A 11 5.02 -33.39 35.89
N ASN A 12 4.55 -32.70 34.85
CA ASN A 12 3.99 -33.26 33.62
C ASN A 12 4.94 -33.13 32.42
N ARG A 13 6.24 -33.32 32.64
CA ARG A 13 7.33 -33.09 31.66
C ARG A 13 7.12 -33.72 30.27
N LEU A 14 6.66 -34.98 30.22
CA LEU A 14 6.41 -35.68 28.95
C LEU A 14 5.29 -35.00 28.16
N PHE A 15 4.21 -34.62 28.83
CA PHE A 15 3.07 -33.94 28.21
C PHE A 15 3.46 -32.58 27.62
N VAL A 16 4.29 -31.81 28.33
CA VAL A 16 4.80 -30.51 27.84
C VAL A 16 5.63 -30.69 26.57
N LEU A 17 6.57 -31.65 26.55
CA LEU A 17 7.40 -31.92 25.37
C LEU A 17 6.58 -32.46 24.19
N THR A 18 5.63 -33.36 24.43
CA THR A 18 4.73 -33.85 23.38
C THR A 18 3.86 -32.72 22.82
N THR A 19 3.32 -31.85 23.67
CA THR A 19 2.54 -30.69 23.23
C THR A 19 3.39 -29.73 22.40
N ALA A 20 4.62 -29.45 22.83
CA ALA A 20 5.56 -28.63 22.06
C ALA A 20 5.88 -29.26 20.69
N ALA A 21 6.12 -30.57 20.63
CA ALA A 21 6.36 -31.29 19.38
C ALA A 21 5.15 -31.27 18.43
N VAL A 22 3.93 -31.45 18.96
CA VAL A 22 2.69 -31.34 18.19
C VAL A 22 2.49 -29.92 17.68
N LEU A 23 2.75 -28.90 18.50
CA LEU A 23 2.70 -27.50 18.09
C LEU A 23 3.67 -27.21 16.95
N VAL A 24 4.89 -27.74 17.01
CA VAL A 24 5.88 -27.62 15.92
C VAL A 24 5.36 -28.30 14.65
N GLY A 25 4.91 -29.55 14.76
CA GLY A 25 4.40 -30.31 13.61
C GLY A 25 3.19 -29.67 12.95
N TYR A 26 2.22 -29.23 13.76
CA TYR A 26 1.03 -28.52 13.28
C TYR A 26 1.38 -27.15 12.69
N GLY A 27 2.25 -26.38 13.36
CA GLY A 27 2.74 -25.10 12.86
C GLY A 27 3.40 -25.22 11.48
N LEU A 28 4.30 -26.20 11.30
CA LEU A 28 4.96 -26.47 10.03
C LEU A 28 3.97 -26.91 8.94
N PHE A 29 2.94 -27.68 9.29
CA PHE A 29 1.88 -28.07 8.35
C PHE A 29 0.99 -26.89 7.94
N VAL A 30 0.73 -25.96 8.86
CA VAL A 30 -0.11 -24.78 8.63
C VAL A 30 0.60 -23.71 7.80
N LEU A 31 1.90 -23.54 8.00
CA LEU A 31 2.69 -22.41 7.48
C LEU A 31 2.55 -22.17 5.96
N PRO A 32 2.51 -23.19 5.07
CA PRO A 32 2.33 -22.99 3.63
C PRO A 32 0.94 -22.48 3.23
N GLY A 33 -0.08 -22.61 4.09
CA GLY A 33 -1.46 -22.24 3.79
C GLY A 33 -1.85 -20.82 4.25
N ILE A 34 -0.92 -20.05 4.81
CA ILE A 34 -1.18 -18.66 5.23
C ILE A 34 -0.98 -17.75 4.02
N ALA A 35 -1.96 -16.88 3.75
CA ALA A 35 -1.92 -15.97 2.62
C ALA A 35 -0.74 -14.99 2.70
N VAL A 36 -0.14 -14.71 1.54
CA VAL A 36 1.08 -13.91 1.40
C VAL A 36 0.81 -12.63 0.61
N ASP A 37 1.30 -11.49 1.12
CA ASP A 37 1.19 -10.20 0.42
C ASP A 37 2.40 -9.27 0.71
N VAL A 38 2.53 -8.17 -0.02
CA VAL A 38 3.61 -7.19 0.17
C VAL A 38 3.42 -6.38 1.46
N LEU A 39 2.22 -5.85 1.62
CA LEU A 39 1.78 -4.95 2.68
C LEU A 39 0.48 -5.49 3.26
N PRO A 40 0.11 -5.09 4.49
CA PRO A 40 -1.21 -5.37 5.02
C PRO A 40 -2.30 -4.65 4.22
N ASP A 41 -3.56 -5.04 4.44
CA ASP A 41 -4.70 -4.40 3.79
C ASP A 41 -4.88 -2.95 4.28
N ILE A 42 -4.54 -2.02 3.39
CA ILE A 42 -4.65 -0.56 3.57
C ILE A 42 -5.83 0.02 2.77
N ASN A 43 -6.72 -0.82 2.25
CA ASN A 43 -7.83 -0.36 1.43
C ASN A 43 -8.87 0.37 2.27
N ARG A 44 -9.09 1.65 1.99
CA ARG A 44 -10.29 2.34 2.47
C ARG A 44 -11.48 1.89 1.62
N PRO A 45 -12.60 1.43 2.23
CA PRO A 45 -13.76 1.01 1.47
C PRO A 45 -14.25 2.14 0.55
N THR A 46 -14.16 1.91 -0.76
CA THR A 46 -14.51 2.90 -1.78
C THR A 46 -15.37 2.23 -2.84
N VAL A 47 -16.46 2.89 -3.23
CA VAL A 47 -17.32 2.42 -4.33
C VAL A 47 -17.19 3.39 -5.49
N ASN A 48 -16.66 2.88 -6.60
CA ASN A 48 -16.49 3.63 -7.83
C ASN A 48 -17.74 3.47 -8.70
N ILE A 49 -18.24 4.56 -9.26
CA ILE A 49 -19.37 4.58 -10.19
C ILE A 49 -18.85 5.16 -11.50
N LEU A 50 -18.79 4.31 -12.53
CA LEU A 50 -18.32 4.67 -13.86
C LEU A 50 -19.52 4.81 -14.79
N THR A 51 -19.58 5.92 -15.50
CA THR A 51 -20.70 6.21 -16.38
C THR A 51 -20.18 6.77 -17.70
N GLU A 52 -20.23 5.93 -18.75
CA GLU A 52 -19.87 6.33 -20.11
C GLU A 52 -21.03 7.12 -20.73
N ALA A 53 -20.71 8.30 -21.24
CA ALA A 53 -21.66 9.26 -21.80
C ALA A 53 -21.13 9.78 -23.14
N GLU A 54 -20.83 8.85 -24.05
CA GLU A 54 -20.14 9.10 -25.31
C GLU A 54 -20.78 10.26 -26.09
N GLY A 55 -19.96 11.19 -26.58
CA GLY A 55 -20.41 12.36 -27.33
C GLY A 55 -20.68 13.61 -26.50
N LEU A 56 -20.87 13.49 -25.18
CA LEU A 56 -21.05 14.65 -24.31
C LEU A 56 -19.73 15.33 -23.96
N ALA A 57 -19.71 16.67 -24.00
CA ALA A 57 -18.59 17.46 -23.51
C ALA A 57 -18.58 17.50 -21.97
N PRO A 58 -17.44 17.87 -21.35
CA PRO A 58 -17.28 17.77 -19.89
C PRO A 58 -18.34 18.52 -19.08
N GLN A 59 -18.83 19.66 -19.58
CA GLN A 59 -19.89 20.45 -18.92
C GLN A 59 -21.23 19.70 -18.91
N GLU A 60 -21.61 19.10 -20.04
CA GLU A 60 -22.85 18.34 -20.18
C GLU A 60 -22.77 17.06 -19.34
N VAL A 61 -21.62 16.38 -19.34
CA VAL A 61 -21.38 15.21 -18.47
C VAL A 61 -21.51 15.61 -17.00
N GLU A 62 -20.92 16.74 -16.60
CA GLU A 62 -21.02 17.23 -15.24
C GLU A 62 -22.47 17.45 -14.82
N GLN A 63 -23.23 18.21 -15.60
CA GLN A 63 -24.57 18.66 -15.23
C GLN A 63 -25.62 17.56 -15.35
N LEU A 64 -25.57 16.77 -16.43
CA LEU A 64 -26.61 15.79 -16.75
C LEU A 64 -26.35 14.42 -16.12
N VAL A 65 -25.10 14.10 -15.79
CA VAL A 65 -24.71 12.76 -15.32
C VAL A 65 -24.06 12.82 -13.94
N THR A 66 -22.93 13.50 -13.82
CA THR A 66 -22.11 13.46 -12.60
C THR A 66 -22.83 14.09 -11.40
N PHE A 67 -23.44 15.26 -11.57
CA PHE A 67 -24.06 16.00 -10.48
C PHE A 67 -25.26 15.27 -9.84
N PRO A 68 -26.21 14.71 -10.61
CA PRO A 68 -27.27 13.86 -10.04
C PRO A 68 -26.73 12.65 -9.25
N ILE A 69 -25.68 12.00 -9.78
CA ILE A 69 -25.04 10.86 -9.10
C ILE A 69 -24.39 11.33 -7.80
N GLU A 70 -23.54 12.35 -7.84
CA GLU A 70 -22.89 12.90 -6.63
C GLU A 70 -23.89 13.29 -5.55
N MET A 71 -24.94 14.04 -5.94
CA MET A 71 -25.94 14.52 -4.99
C MET A 71 -26.65 13.36 -4.29
N SER A 72 -26.98 12.29 -5.02
CA SER A 72 -27.63 11.13 -4.45
C SER A 72 -26.72 10.30 -3.54
N MET A 73 -25.40 10.35 -3.74
CA MET A 73 -24.42 9.67 -2.89
C MET A 73 -24.04 10.50 -1.66
N ASN A 74 -24.15 11.82 -1.75
CA ASN A 74 -23.82 12.71 -0.65
C ASN A 74 -24.78 12.51 0.54
N GLY A 75 -24.24 12.47 1.76
CA GLY A 75 -25.03 12.27 2.98
C GLY A 75 -25.50 10.84 3.24
N MET A 76 -25.04 9.84 2.48
CA MET A 76 -25.26 8.43 2.81
C MET A 76 -24.54 8.04 4.12
N PRO A 77 -25.09 7.10 4.92
CA PRO A 77 -24.45 6.64 6.15
C PRO A 77 -23.02 6.11 5.91
N GLY A 78 -22.06 6.61 6.68
CA GLY A 78 -20.66 6.17 6.63
C GLY A 78 -19.85 6.76 5.48
N VAL A 79 -20.44 7.59 4.60
CA VAL A 79 -19.70 8.33 3.57
C VAL A 79 -18.92 9.47 4.22
N ILE A 80 -17.61 9.49 3.99
CA ILE A 80 -16.72 10.56 4.44
C ILE A 80 -16.55 11.60 3.34
N ARG A 81 -16.42 11.14 2.09
CA ARG A 81 -16.07 12.00 0.96
C ARG A 81 -16.64 11.45 -0.35
N VAL A 82 -17.19 12.36 -1.16
CA VAL A 82 -17.57 12.08 -2.56
C VAL A 82 -16.72 12.97 -3.45
N ARG A 83 -16.01 12.35 -4.40
CA ARG A 83 -15.21 13.03 -5.43
C ARG A 83 -15.73 12.63 -6.79
N SER A 84 -15.64 13.52 -7.76
CA SER A 84 -15.92 13.16 -9.14
C SER A 84 -15.04 13.86 -10.16
N VAL A 85 -14.93 13.20 -11.31
CA VAL A 85 -14.25 13.69 -12.49
C VAL A 85 -15.21 13.57 -13.66
N SER A 86 -15.50 14.70 -14.30
CA SER A 86 -16.29 14.77 -15.53
C SER A 86 -15.34 15.11 -16.67
N GLY A 87 -15.03 14.14 -17.52
CA GLY A 87 -14.23 14.31 -18.73
C GLY A 87 -15.08 14.16 -19.99
N ALA A 88 -14.46 14.33 -21.16
CA ALA A 88 -15.18 14.17 -22.42
C ALA A 88 -15.68 12.72 -22.57
N GLY A 89 -17.00 12.58 -22.56
CA GLY A 89 -17.77 11.34 -22.63
C GLY A 89 -17.67 10.42 -21.41
N LEU A 90 -17.21 10.88 -20.24
CA LEU A 90 -17.04 10.02 -19.06
C LEU A 90 -17.28 10.75 -17.75
N SER A 91 -18.08 10.14 -16.88
CA SER A 91 -18.23 10.50 -15.47
C SER A 91 -17.67 9.38 -14.59
N ILE A 92 -16.81 9.75 -13.64
CA ILE A 92 -16.35 8.86 -12.57
C ILE A 92 -16.69 9.50 -11.23
N VAL A 93 -17.43 8.78 -10.40
CA VAL A 93 -17.76 9.20 -9.03
C VAL A 93 -17.16 8.21 -8.04
N TYR A 94 -16.31 8.71 -7.15
CA TYR A 94 -15.66 7.97 -6.07
C TYR A 94 -16.41 8.25 -4.76
N VAL A 95 -17.05 7.22 -4.20
CA VAL A 95 -17.74 7.29 -2.90
C VAL A 95 -16.87 6.62 -1.84
N GLU A 96 -16.22 7.42 -1.00
CA GLU A 96 -15.32 6.94 0.05
C GLU A 96 -16.06 6.81 1.38
N PHE A 97 -15.95 5.63 1.98
CA PHE A 97 -16.54 5.31 3.28
C PHE A 97 -15.48 5.29 4.38
N ASP A 98 -15.94 5.26 5.64
CA ASP A 98 -15.07 5.07 6.80
C ASP A 98 -14.37 3.70 6.80
N TRP A 99 -13.20 3.62 7.44
CA TRP A 99 -12.30 2.46 7.46
C TRP A 99 -12.94 1.17 8.00
N GLY A 100 -13.98 1.29 8.84
CA GLY A 100 -14.72 0.17 9.42
C GLY A 100 -15.97 -0.23 8.63
N ALA A 101 -16.27 0.44 7.51
CA ALA A 101 -17.45 0.15 6.71
C ALA A 101 -17.29 -1.18 5.95
N ASP A 102 -18.33 -2.00 5.97
CA ASP A 102 -18.42 -3.18 5.11
C ASP A 102 -18.65 -2.72 3.66
N VAL A 103 -17.69 -3.03 2.78
CA VAL A 103 -17.74 -2.65 1.36
C VAL A 103 -18.96 -3.23 0.64
N TYR A 104 -19.42 -4.44 0.99
CA TYR A 104 -20.59 -5.04 0.34
C TYR A 104 -21.88 -4.35 0.74
N ARG A 105 -21.99 -3.95 2.01
CA ARG A 105 -23.10 -3.13 2.50
C ARG A 105 -23.08 -1.73 1.90
N ALA A 106 -21.91 -1.12 1.80
CA ALA A 106 -21.73 0.17 1.13
C ALA A 106 -22.18 0.10 -0.35
N ARG A 107 -21.81 -0.96 -1.07
CA ARG A 107 -22.28 -1.21 -2.44
C ARG A 107 -23.79 -1.39 -2.52
N GLN A 108 -24.40 -2.08 -1.57
CA GLN A 108 -25.86 -2.21 -1.52
C GLN A 108 -26.51 -0.82 -1.42
N PHE A 109 -26.05 0.04 -0.51
CA PHE A 109 -26.56 1.41 -0.38
C PHE A 109 -26.38 2.22 -1.67
N VAL A 110 -25.21 2.14 -2.30
CA VAL A 110 -24.96 2.80 -3.58
C VAL A 110 -25.89 2.27 -4.66
N SER A 111 -26.13 0.96 -4.73
CA SER A 111 -27.03 0.34 -5.71
C SER A 111 -28.47 0.79 -5.54
N GLU A 112 -28.95 0.88 -4.29
CA GLU A 112 -30.29 1.39 -3.98
C GLU A 112 -30.45 2.85 -4.43
N ARG A 113 -29.43 3.69 -4.21
CA ARG A 113 -29.42 5.09 -4.66
C ARG A 113 -29.34 5.23 -6.18
N LEU A 114 -28.49 4.44 -6.83
CA LEU A 114 -28.36 4.43 -8.29
C LEU A 114 -29.67 4.03 -8.98
N ALA A 115 -30.41 3.08 -8.41
CA ALA A 115 -31.71 2.67 -8.96
C ALA A 115 -32.74 3.81 -8.97
N LEU A 116 -32.73 4.67 -7.94
CA LEU A 116 -33.67 5.79 -7.81
C LEU A 116 -33.41 6.93 -8.80
N ILE A 117 -32.16 7.14 -9.20
CA ILE A 117 -31.79 8.24 -10.11
C ILE A 117 -31.72 7.81 -11.58
N ARG A 118 -31.93 6.52 -11.89
CA ARG A 118 -31.76 5.99 -13.24
C ARG A 118 -32.66 6.69 -14.27
N GLU A 119 -33.88 7.07 -13.88
CA GLU A 119 -34.82 7.79 -14.73
C GLU A 119 -34.47 9.28 -14.92
N GLN A 120 -33.59 9.83 -14.07
CA GLN A 120 -33.11 11.22 -14.17
C GLN A 120 -31.92 11.36 -15.12
N LEU A 121 -31.25 10.26 -15.45
CA LEU A 121 -30.11 10.23 -16.36
C LEU A 121 -30.56 10.16 -17.83
N PRO A 122 -29.76 10.66 -18.78
CA PRO A 122 -30.05 10.53 -20.21
C PRO A 122 -30.24 9.06 -20.62
N SER A 123 -31.20 8.77 -21.52
CA SER A 123 -31.63 7.40 -21.84
C SER A 123 -30.56 6.47 -22.41
N ALA A 124 -29.49 7.03 -23.00
CA ALA A 124 -28.35 6.28 -23.54
C ALA A 124 -27.25 5.99 -22.50
N VAL A 125 -27.36 6.57 -21.30
CA VAL A 125 -26.34 6.53 -20.26
C VAL A 125 -26.74 5.53 -19.18
N ASN A 126 -25.86 4.59 -18.88
CA ASN A 126 -26.09 3.60 -17.82
C ASN A 126 -24.93 3.61 -16.82
N PRO A 127 -25.14 4.11 -15.60
CA PRO A 127 -24.11 4.10 -14.56
C PRO A 127 -23.81 2.66 -14.15
N GLN A 128 -22.53 2.33 -14.05
CA GLN A 128 -22.05 1.02 -13.63
C GLN A 128 -21.21 1.15 -12.37
N MET A 129 -21.48 0.28 -11.40
CA MET A 129 -20.64 0.19 -10.22
C MET A 129 -19.38 -0.61 -10.56
N GLY A 130 -18.21 -0.02 -10.34
CA GLY A 130 -16.92 -0.71 -10.46
C GLY A 130 -16.86 -1.94 -9.55
N PRO A 131 -16.02 -2.94 -9.87
CA PRO A 131 -15.83 -4.10 -9.00
C PRO A 131 -15.13 -3.73 -7.69
N VAL A 132 -15.12 -4.65 -6.72
CA VAL A 132 -14.35 -4.48 -5.49
C VAL A 132 -12.91 -4.89 -5.75
N THR A 133 -12.05 -3.90 -5.95
CA THR A 133 -10.61 -4.07 -6.20
C THR A 133 -9.81 -3.63 -4.98
N SER A 134 -8.63 -4.22 -4.79
CA SER A 134 -7.61 -3.62 -3.92
C SER A 134 -7.00 -2.41 -4.62
N ILE A 135 -6.62 -1.37 -3.89
CA ILE A 135 -5.87 -0.24 -4.44
C ILE A 135 -4.48 -0.69 -4.92
N MET A 136 -3.87 -1.63 -4.20
CA MET A 136 -2.66 -2.33 -4.62
C MET A 136 -3.00 -3.55 -5.51
N GLY A 137 -4.19 -3.53 -6.13
CA GLY A 137 -4.80 -4.68 -6.77
C GLY A 137 -4.36 -4.92 -8.20
N GLU A 138 -3.72 -3.97 -8.87
CA GLU A 138 -3.08 -4.20 -10.17
C GLU A 138 -1.86 -5.09 -9.95
N ILE A 139 -2.03 -6.41 -10.11
CA ILE A 139 -1.00 -7.41 -9.78
C ILE A 139 -0.15 -7.80 -10.98
N MET A 140 -0.68 -7.63 -12.19
CA MET A 140 -0.04 -8.10 -13.42
C MET A 140 -0.49 -7.31 -14.65
N LEU A 141 0.47 -6.90 -15.48
CA LEU A 141 0.23 -6.31 -16.81
C LEU A 141 0.76 -7.27 -17.88
N ILE A 142 -0.10 -7.65 -18.82
CA ILE A 142 0.21 -8.64 -19.86
C ILE A 142 0.09 -7.97 -21.23
N ALA A 143 1.16 -7.96 -22.01
CA ALA A 143 1.17 -7.37 -23.35
C ALA A 143 0.90 -8.44 -24.42
N LEU A 144 -0.23 -8.33 -25.11
CA LEU A 144 -0.53 -9.14 -26.29
C LEU A 144 0.08 -8.46 -27.51
N THR A 145 0.92 -9.20 -28.24
CA THR A 145 1.62 -8.69 -29.44
C THR A 145 1.42 -9.62 -30.63
N SER A 146 1.51 -9.04 -31.84
CA SER A 146 1.42 -9.74 -33.13
C SER A 146 2.78 -9.71 -33.83
N ASP A 147 3.14 -10.79 -34.52
CA ASP A 147 4.30 -10.87 -35.42
C ASP A 147 4.06 -10.16 -36.77
N GLY A 148 2.90 -9.53 -36.94
CA GLY A 148 2.48 -8.82 -38.15
C GLY A 148 1.45 -9.60 -38.99
N ARG A 149 1.18 -10.88 -38.68
CA ARG A 149 0.16 -11.67 -39.40
C ARG A 149 -1.26 -11.38 -38.94
N ALA A 150 -1.44 -11.00 -37.68
CA ALA A 150 -2.74 -10.63 -37.12
C ALA A 150 -2.90 -9.11 -37.05
N SER A 151 -4.09 -8.61 -37.41
CA SER A 151 -4.41 -7.18 -37.34
C SER A 151 -4.60 -6.70 -35.90
N ALA A 152 -4.54 -5.39 -35.67
CA ALA A 152 -4.84 -4.79 -34.36
C ALA A 152 -6.26 -5.13 -33.87
N MET A 153 -7.21 -5.33 -34.79
CA MET A 153 -8.56 -5.81 -34.47
C MET A 153 -8.55 -7.26 -33.98
N ASP A 154 -7.79 -8.14 -34.64
CA ASP A 154 -7.73 -9.55 -34.25
C ASP A 154 -7.09 -9.73 -32.86
N VAL A 155 -6.03 -8.96 -32.56
CA VAL A 155 -5.38 -8.97 -31.24
C VAL A 155 -6.35 -8.46 -30.16
N ARG A 156 -7.09 -7.38 -30.44
CA ARG A 156 -8.09 -6.85 -29.49
C ARG A 156 -9.25 -7.81 -29.28
N GLU A 157 -9.75 -8.46 -30.33
CA GLU A 157 -10.80 -9.48 -30.21
C GLU A 157 -10.36 -10.66 -29.34
N ILE A 158 -9.11 -11.10 -29.49
CA ILE A 158 -8.55 -12.16 -28.63
C ILE A 158 -8.44 -11.68 -27.19
N ALA A 159 -8.01 -10.43 -26.96
CA ALA A 159 -7.96 -9.87 -25.62
C ALA A 159 -9.35 -9.85 -24.96
N ASP A 160 -10.37 -9.36 -25.66
CA ASP A 160 -11.73 -9.16 -25.13
C ASP A 160 -12.53 -10.45 -24.97
N PHE A 161 -12.45 -11.37 -25.94
CA PHE A 161 -13.34 -12.53 -26.02
C PHE A 161 -12.68 -13.87 -25.68
N VAL A 162 -11.35 -13.92 -25.60
CA VAL A 162 -10.61 -15.15 -25.28
C VAL A 162 -9.83 -14.99 -23.98
N VAL A 163 -8.93 -14.02 -23.89
CA VAL A 163 -8.05 -13.86 -22.71
C VAL A 163 -8.84 -13.33 -21.52
N ARG A 164 -9.59 -12.23 -21.68
CA ARG A 164 -10.35 -11.60 -20.58
C ARG A 164 -11.32 -12.57 -19.88
N PRO A 165 -12.17 -13.37 -20.58
CA PRO A 165 -13.08 -14.31 -19.92
C PRO A 165 -12.37 -15.45 -19.18
N GLN A 166 -11.21 -15.88 -19.67
CA GLN A 166 -10.42 -16.94 -19.04
C GLN A 166 -9.74 -16.43 -17.77
N LEU A 167 -9.19 -15.21 -17.82
CA LEU A 167 -8.56 -14.60 -16.65
C LEU A 167 -9.56 -14.20 -15.57
N ILE A 168 -10.73 -13.65 -15.94
CA ILE A 168 -11.75 -13.27 -14.94
C ILE A 168 -12.40 -14.48 -14.25
N ALA A 169 -12.34 -15.67 -14.87
CA ALA A 169 -12.84 -16.91 -14.26
C ALA A 169 -11.93 -17.43 -13.14
N ILE A 170 -10.70 -16.92 -13.02
CA ILE A 170 -9.75 -17.33 -11.97
C ILE A 170 -10.22 -16.74 -10.63
N PRO A 171 -10.46 -17.58 -9.60
CA PRO A 171 -10.85 -17.09 -8.28
C PRO A 171 -9.84 -16.10 -7.71
N GLY A 172 -10.33 -14.95 -7.23
CA GLY A 172 -9.49 -13.87 -6.72
C GLY A 172 -9.21 -12.74 -7.73
N VAL A 173 -9.50 -12.93 -9.02
CA VAL A 173 -9.53 -11.83 -9.99
C VAL A 173 -10.81 -11.02 -9.82
N ALA A 174 -10.68 -9.70 -9.68
CA ALA A 174 -11.80 -8.77 -9.58
C ALA A 174 -12.18 -8.18 -10.94
N GLN A 175 -11.16 -7.81 -11.73
CA GLN A 175 -11.35 -7.17 -13.02
C GLN A 175 -10.18 -7.47 -13.96
N VAL A 176 -10.46 -7.50 -15.26
CA VAL A 176 -9.46 -7.57 -16.32
C VAL A 176 -9.78 -6.50 -17.35
N ILE A 177 -8.83 -5.59 -17.58
CA ILE A 177 -9.00 -4.35 -18.35
C ILE A 177 -8.02 -4.36 -19.54
N PRO A 178 -8.49 -4.53 -20.78
CA PRO A 178 -7.66 -4.40 -21.97
C PRO A 178 -7.57 -2.95 -22.46
N ILE A 179 -6.36 -2.47 -22.70
CA ILE A 179 -6.07 -1.16 -23.33
C ILE A 179 -5.23 -1.35 -24.61
N GLY A 180 -5.53 -0.58 -25.65
CA GLY A 180 -4.89 -0.71 -26.96
C GLY A 180 -5.62 -1.62 -27.93
N GLY A 181 -5.04 -1.76 -29.13
CA GLY A 181 -5.65 -2.48 -30.25
C GLY A 181 -6.85 -1.74 -30.85
N GLU A 182 -7.68 -2.44 -31.62
CA GLU A 182 -8.84 -1.86 -32.32
C GLU A 182 -10.12 -2.66 -32.03
N VAL A 183 -11.10 -2.06 -31.35
CA VAL A 183 -12.40 -2.71 -31.14
C VAL A 183 -13.17 -2.71 -32.46
N ARG A 184 -13.42 -3.89 -33.02
CA ARG A 184 -14.13 -4.05 -34.30
C ARG A 184 -15.60 -3.64 -34.16
N GLN A 185 -16.08 -2.81 -35.08
CA GLN A 185 -17.48 -2.45 -35.26
C GLN A 185 -17.89 -2.61 -36.72
N TYR A 186 -19.18 -2.89 -36.95
CA TYR A 186 -19.78 -2.78 -38.28
C TYR A 186 -20.23 -1.33 -38.45
N ARG A 187 -19.67 -0.62 -39.41
CA ARG A 187 -20.04 0.77 -39.66
C ARG A 187 -20.89 0.86 -40.93
N VAL A 188 -22.00 1.56 -40.80
CA VAL A 188 -22.83 2.01 -41.91
C VAL A 188 -22.65 3.52 -42.04
N THR A 189 -22.01 3.95 -43.12
CA THR A 189 -21.77 5.36 -43.43
C THR A 189 -22.77 5.84 -44.46
N PRO A 190 -23.82 6.58 -44.09
CA PRO A 190 -24.84 7.04 -45.02
C PRO A 190 -24.26 8.03 -46.05
N ASN A 191 -24.67 7.90 -47.32
CA ASN A 191 -24.39 8.89 -48.35
C ASN A 191 -25.62 9.76 -48.55
N ILE A 192 -25.62 10.94 -47.92
CA ILE A 192 -26.78 11.82 -47.86
C ILE A 192 -27.21 12.28 -49.27
N ALA A 193 -26.26 12.53 -50.18
CA ALA A 193 -26.57 12.94 -51.55
C ALA A 193 -27.32 11.84 -52.33
N THR A 194 -26.90 10.58 -52.19
CA THR A 194 -27.59 9.45 -52.84
C THR A 194 -28.91 9.12 -52.17
N MET A 195 -29.00 9.26 -50.84
CA MET A 195 -30.27 9.14 -50.13
C MET A 195 -31.30 10.16 -50.61
N GLN A 196 -30.87 11.41 -50.82
CA GLN A 196 -31.72 12.46 -51.37
C GLN A 196 -32.19 12.15 -52.79
N SER A 197 -31.28 11.71 -53.68
CA SER A 197 -31.66 11.39 -55.07
C SER A 197 -32.60 10.19 -55.19
N LEU A 198 -32.50 9.25 -54.24
CA LEU A 198 -33.37 8.07 -54.16
C LEU A 198 -34.57 8.23 -53.20
N SER A 199 -34.79 9.43 -52.65
CA SER A 199 -35.86 9.73 -51.70
C SER A 199 -35.91 8.78 -50.49
N VAL A 200 -34.74 8.35 -50.01
CA VAL A 200 -34.59 7.47 -48.84
C VAL A 200 -34.32 8.31 -47.60
N THR A 201 -35.11 8.10 -46.55
CA THR A 201 -34.95 8.83 -45.29
C THR A 201 -33.93 8.17 -44.37
N HIS A 202 -33.37 8.94 -43.44
CA HIS A 202 -32.47 8.42 -42.41
C HIS A 202 -33.15 7.33 -41.56
N ASP A 203 -34.40 7.55 -41.15
CA ASP A 203 -35.18 6.59 -40.37
C ASP A 203 -35.38 5.26 -41.10
N GLN A 204 -35.54 5.27 -42.43
CA GLN A 204 -35.65 4.05 -43.21
C GLN A 204 -34.34 3.24 -43.17
N VAL A 205 -33.19 3.91 -43.30
CA VAL A 205 -31.88 3.27 -43.17
C VAL A 205 -31.71 2.72 -41.75
N GLU A 206 -32.04 3.51 -40.72
CA GLU A 206 -31.93 3.09 -39.32
C GLU A 206 -32.80 1.87 -39.05
N GLN A 207 -34.07 1.88 -39.46
CA GLN A 207 -34.98 0.75 -39.27
C GLN A 207 -34.53 -0.51 -40.01
N ALA A 208 -33.97 -0.36 -41.22
CA ALA A 208 -33.43 -1.49 -41.98
C ALA A 208 -32.23 -2.13 -41.26
N VAL A 209 -31.30 -1.30 -40.77
CA VAL A 209 -30.11 -1.75 -40.02
C VAL A 209 -30.49 -2.30 -38.64
N ALA A 210 -31.50 -1.74 -37.97
CA ALA A 210 -31.98 -2.19 -36.67
C ALA A 210 -32.61 -3.59 -36.73
N LYS A 211 -33.31 -3.89 -37.83
CA LYS A 211 -33.96 -5.19 -38.06
C LYS A 211 -33.00 -6.24 -38.61
N PHE A 212 -31.83 -5.83 -39.08
CA PHE A 212 -30.81 -6.74 -39.60
C PHE A 212 -30.26 -7.67 -38.51
N GLY A 213 -30.09 -8.96 -38.85
CA GLY A 213 -29.48 -9.93 -37.95
C GLY A 213 -30.38 -10.41 -36.80
N THR A 214 -31.70 -10.20 -36.87
CA THR A 214 -32.65 -10.71 -35.88
C THR A 214 -33.17 -12.11 -36.27
N ASN A 215 -33.38 -12.97 -35.25
CA ASN A 215 -34.04 -14.27 -35.42
C ASN A 215 -35.38 -14.26 -34.69
N SER A 216 -36.35 -15.03 -35.17
CA SER A 216 -37.63 -15.25 -34.49
C SER A 216 -37.87 -16.74 -34.21
N GLY A 217 -38.70 -17.03 -33.21
CA GLY A 217 -39.11 -18.41 -32.90
C GLY A 217 -40.33 -18.81 -33.73
N GLY A 218 -40.34 -20.04 -34.25
CA GLY A 218 -41.48 -20.59 -35.00
C GLY A 218 -42.37 -21.55 -34.20
N GLY A 219 -42.06 -21.77 -32.91
CA GLY A 219 -42.75 -22.77 -32.09
C GLY A 219 -42.33 -24.20 -32.43
N PHE A 220 -43.24 -25.14 -32.27
CA PHE A 220 -43.02 -26.56 -32.56
C PHE A 220 -44.18 -27.13 -33.35
N VAL A 221 -43.90 -28.20 -34.10
CA VAL A 221 -44.91 -28.96 -34.84
C VAL A 221 -44.71 -30.44 -34.59
N ASP A 222 -45.79 -31.15 -34.22
CA ASP A 222 -45.76 -32.61 -34.17
C ASP A 222 -45.88 -33.15 -35.60
N GLN A 223 -44.87 -33.91 -36.02
CA GLN A 223 -44.90 -34.66 -37.26
C GLN A 223 -44.46 -36.09 -36.98
N HIS A 224 -45.29 -37.06 -37.38
CA HIS A 224 -45.00 -38.48 -37.24
C HIS A 224 -44.75 -38.93 -35.78
N GLY A 225 -45.43 -38.33 -34.81
CA GLY A 225 -45.27 -38.64 -33.39
C GLY A 225 -43.95 -38.13 -32.81
N ARG A 226 -43.36 -37.11 -33.44
CA ARG A 226 -42.14 -36.42 -32.98
C ARG A 226 -42.36 -34.92 -33.06
N GLU A 227 -41.94 -34.22 -32.03
CA GLU A 227 -41.99 -32.77 -31.98
C GLU A 227 -40.77 -32.17 -32.72
N TYR A 228 -41.02 -31.36 -33.74
CA TYR A 228 -40.01 -30.62 -34.49
C TYR A 228 -40.02 -29.16 -34.06
N LEU A 229 -38.87 -28.64 -33.62
CA LEU A 229 -38.70 -27.22 -33.33
C LEU A 229 -38.56 -26.41 -34.63
N ILE A 230 -39.45 -25.43 -34.84
CA ILE A 230 -39.39 -24.52 -35.99
C ILE A 230 -38.48 -23.34 -35.62
N ARG A 231 -37.36 -23.21 -36.34
CA ARG A 231 -36.39 -22.12 -36.16
C ARG A 231 -36.38 -21.20 -37.37
N ASN A 232 -36.68 -19.92 -37.18
CA ASN A 232 -36.58 -18.90 -38.23
C ASN A 232 -35.20 -18.25 -38.13
N VAL A 233 -34.34 -18.47 -39.13
CA VAL A 233 -32.96 -17.98 -39.16
C VAL A 233 -32.84 -16.87 -40.20
N GLY A 234 -32.81 -15.62 -39.75
CA GLY A 234 -32.53 -14.43 -40.57
C GLY A 234 -31.13 -13.83 -40.30
N PHE A 235 -30.41 -14.40 -39.35
CA PHE A 235 -29.08 -13.96 -38.94
C PHE A 235 -27.97 -14.37 -39.90
N THR A 236 -27.04 -13.45 -40.17
CA THR A 236 -25.81 -13.69 -40.94
C THR A 236 -24.64 -12.89 -40.37
N LYS A 237 -23.42 -13.37 -40.66
CA LYS A 237 -22.14 -12.78 -40.22
C LYS A 237 -21.44 -12.01 -41.35
N GLN A 238 -21.85 -12.25 -42.60
CA GLN A 238 -21.24 -11.67 -43.78
C GLN A 238 -21.61 -10.20 -43.88
N ILE A 239 -20.61 -9.34 -44.11
CA ILE A 239 -20.83 -7.90 -44.22
C ILE A 239 -21.57 -7.55 -45.52
N GLU A 240 -21.42 -8.38 -46.54
CA GLU A 240 -22.09 -8.28 -47.83
C GLU A 240 -23.61 -8.39 -47.68
N ASP A 241 -24.08 -9.24 -46.77
CA ASP A 241 -25.51 -9.40 -46.50
C ASP A 241 -26.10 -8.17 -45.81
N LEU A 242 -25.33 -7.51 -44.93
CA LEU A 242 -25.72 -6.20 -44.38
C LEU A 242 -25.88 -5.18 -45.51
N GLY A 243 -24.92 -5.12 -46.43
CA GLY A 243 -25.00 -4.27 -47.62
C GLY A 243 -26.17 -4.60 -48.57
N ASN A 244 -26.65 -5.84 -48.59
CA ASN A 244 -27.78 -6.27 -49.41
C ASN A 244 -29.15 -6.12 -48.70
N THR A 245 -29.19 -5.51 -47.52
CA THR A 245 -30.46 -5.27 -46.81
C THR A 245 -31.31 -4.26 -47.58
N VAL A 246 -32.59 -4.56 -47.75
CA VAL A 246 -33.55 -3.65 -48.41
C VAL A 246 -33.90 -2.51 -47.45
N VAL A 247 -33.68 -1.27 -47.87
CA VAL A 247 -33.96 -0.06 -47.10
C VAL A 247 -35.33 0.52 -47.46
N ALA A 248 -35.61 0.62 -48.76
CA ALA A 248 -36.85 1.16 -49.29
C ALA A 248 -37.24 0.40 -50.57
N THR A 249 -38.48 0.59 -51.03
CA THR A 249 -38.93 0.07 -52.33
C THR A 249 -39.58 1.22 -53.10
N GLN A 250 -39.07 1.51 -54.29
CA GLN A 250 -39.56 2.56 -55.17
C GLN A 250 -39.95 1.95 -56.51
N ASP A 251 -41.17 2.20 -56.98
CA ASP A 251 -41.69 1.67 -58.24
C ASP A 251 -41.49 0.15 -58.42
N LYS A 252 -41.69 -0.62 -57.32
CA LYS A 252 -41.47 -2.07 -57.20
C LYS A 252 -40.00 -2.54 -57.31
N HIS A 253 -39.04 -1.63 -57.32
CA HIS A 253 -37.61 -1.94 -57.26
C HIS A 253 -37.08 -1.75 -55.84
N PRO A 254 -36.39 -2.76 -55.26
CA PRO A 254 -35.78 -2.62 -53.94
C PRO A 254 -34.53 -1.74 -53.99
N ILE A 255 -34.45 -0.78 -53.07
CA ILE A 255 -33.25 0.02 -52.82
C ILE A 255 -32.46 -0.66 -51.70
N LEU A 256 -31.23 -1.06 -51.99
CA LEU A 256 -30.35 -1.79 -51.10
C LEU A 256 -29.46 -0.84 -50.28
N LEU A 257 -29.07 -1.26 -49.09
CA LEU A 257 -28.24 -0.46 -48.18
C LEU A 257 -26.93 0.00 -48.85
N LYS A 258 -26.26 -0.88 -49.60
CA LYS A 258 -25.01 -0.56 -50.32
C LYS A 258 -25.15 0.54 -51.37
N GLN A 259 -26.38 0.84 -51.84
CA GLN A 259 -26.63 1.92 -52.79
C GLN A 259 -26.69 3.28 -52.10
N VAL A 260 -27.11 3.32 -50.83
CA VAL A 260 -27.33 4.55 -50.06
C VAL A 260 -26.33 4.75 -48.92
N ALA A 261 -25.52 3.74 -48.59
CA ALA A 261 -24.52 3.79 -47.54
C ALA A 261 -23.32 2.90 -47.85
N LYS A 262 -22.14 3.28 -47.37
CA LYS A 262 -20.94 2.42 -47.35
C LYS A 262 -20.98 1.54 -46.11
N VAL A 263 -20.79 0.23 -46.28
CA VAL A 263 -20.73 -0.74 -45.17
C VAL A 263 -19.32 -1.29 -45.08
N ASP A 264 -18.65 -1.09 -43.94
CA ASP A 264 -17.29 -1.58 -43.70
C ASP A 264 -17.03 -1.98 -42.24
N PHE A 265 -15.97 -2.74 -41.99
CA PHE A 265 -15.43 -2.92 -40.65
C PHE A 265 -14.63 -1.69 -40.28
N ALA A 266 -14.94 -1.10 -39.12
CA ALA A 266 -14.24 0.07 -38.63
C ALA A 266 -13.85 -0.11 -37.16
N PRO A 267 -12.73 0.48 -36.72
CA PRO A 267 -12.42 0.55 -35.30
C PRO A 267 -13.40 1.51 -34.61
N ARG A 268 -13.84 1.15 -33.40
CA ARG A 268 -14.44 2.11 -32.47
C ARG A 268 -13.47 3.26 -32.22
N THR A 269 -13.99 4.47 -32.03
CA THR A 269 -13.18 5.62 -31.64
C THR A 269 -12.44 5.32 -30.34
N LYS A 270 -11.11 5.21 -30.42
CA LYS A 270 -10.28 4.90 -29.26
C LYS A 270 -10.15 6.10 -28.33
N ARG A 271 -10.13 5.84 -27.03
CA ARG A 271 -9.76 6.81 -25.98
C ARG A 271 -8.46 6.44 -25.26
N GLY A 272 -7.85 5.32 -25.66
CA GLY A 272 -6.51 4.94 -25.25
C GLY A 272 -5.87 3.97 -26.25
N ASP A 273 -4.56 3.91 -26.23
CA ASP A 273 -3.75 3.01 -27.05
C ASP A 273 -2.56 2.46 -26.26
N ALA A 274 -1.93 1.38 -26.74
CA ALA A 274 -0.87 0.71 -26.00
C ALA A 274 0.28 0.20 -26.89
N GLY A 275 1.46 0.09 -26.28
CA GLY A 275 2.68 -0.40 -26.93
C GLY A 275 3.52 -1.27 -26.00
N TYR A 276 4.32 -2.14 -26.59
CA TYR A 276 5.29 -2.99 -25.88
C TYR A 276 6.59 -3.12 -26.69
N ASN A 277 7.71 -2.73 -26.10
CA ASN A 277 9.05 -2.74 -26.71
C ASN A 277 9.11 -2.12 -28.12
N GLY A 278 8.44 -0.99 -28.30
CA GLY A 278 8.39 -0.22 -29.55
C GLY A 278 7.42 -0.77 -30.59
N LYS A 279 6.57 -1.75 -30.24
CA LYS A 279 5.58 -2.36 -31.14
C LYS A 279 4.15 -2.13 -30.65
N PRO A 280 3.15 -2.05 -31.54
CA PRO A 280 1.75 -2.00 -31.14
C PRO A 280 1.36 -3.24 -30.31
N ALA A 281 0.62 -3.03 -29.23
CA ALA A 281 0.20 -4.08 -28.33
C ALA A 281 -1.20 -3.84 -27.76
N VAL A 282 -1.81 -4.88 -27.20
CA VAL A 282 -2.93 -4.73 -26.27
C VAL A 282 -2.41 -5.09 -24.88
N ILE A 283 -2.37 -4.13 -23.96
CA ILE A 283 -1.99 -4.39 -22.57
C ILE A 283 -3.25 -4.77 -21.81
N VAL A 284 -3.22 -5.94 -21.17
CA VAL A 284 -4.29 -6.45 -20.31
C VAL A 284 -3.84 -6.28 -18.86
N SER A 285 -4.53 -5.40 -18.14
CA SER A 285 -4.32 -5.20 -16.71
C SER A 285 -5.21 -6.14 -15.90
N VAL A 286 -4.63 -6.85 -14.94
CA VAL A 286 -5.33 -7.80 -14.07
C VAL A 286 -5.40 -7.24 -12.65
N MET A 287 -6.62 -7.03 -12.17
CA MET A 287 -6.91 -6.51 -10.84
C MET A 287 -7.38 -7.61 -9.89
N LYS A 288 -6.81 -7.70 -8.69
CA LYS A 288 -7.20 -8.66 -7.65
C LYS A 288 -8.30 -8.14 -6.73
N GLN A 289 -9.05 -9.08 -6.17
CA GLN A 289 -9.93 -8.84 -5.02
C GLN A 289 -9.09 -8.57 -3.76
N PRO A 290 -9.56 -7.73 -2.81
CA PRO A 290 -8.78 -7.34 -1.63
C PRO A 290 -8.13 -8.49 -0.85
N ALA A 291 -8.89 -9.56 -0.57
CA ALA A 291 -8.46 -10.68 0.26
C ALA A 291 -7.70 -11.78 -0.51
N ALA A 292 -7.49 -11.62 -1.83
CA ALA A 292 -6.81 -12.64 -2.63
C ALA A 292 -5.28 -12.63 -2.39
N ASP A 293 -4.70 -13.83 -2.28
CA ASP A 293 -3.25 -14.03 -2.23
C ASP A 293 -2.62 -13.68 -3.58
N THR A 294 -1.78 -12.65 -3.58
CA THR A 294 -1.17 -12.12 -4.81
C THR A 294 -0.27 -13.16 -5.49
N VAL A 295 0.56 -13.89 -4.74
CA VAL A 295 1.58 -14.81 -5.29
C VAL A 295 0.93 -16.07 -5.86
N ALA A 296 -0.05 -16.63 -5.15
CA ALA A 296 -0.81 -17.78 -5.63
C ALA A 296 -1.65 -17.41 -6.86
N LEU A 297 -2.29 -16.24 -6.83
CA LEU A 297 -3.09 -15.75 -7.95
C LEU A 297 -2.25 -15.51 -9.21
N THR A 298 -1.08 -14.88 -9.08
CA THR A 298 -0.14 -14.68 -10.21
C THR A 298 0.27 -16.01 -10.83
N ARG A 299 0.60 -17.04 -10.03
CA ARG A 299 0.96 -18.37 -10.55
C ARG A 299 -0.18 -19.04 -11.33
N ASN A 300 -1.41 -18.89 -10.85
CA ASN A 300 -2.60 -19.40 -11.55
C ASN A 300 -2.83 -18.67 -12.89
N ILE A 301 -2.62 -17.34 -12.92
CA ILE A 301 -2.69 -16.54 -14.15
C ILE A 301 -1.62 -16.99 -15.15
N GLU A 302 -0.36 -17.12 -14.72
CA GLU A 302 0.76 -17.55 -15.57
C GLU A 302 0.52 -18.94 -16.16
N THR A 303 0.00 -19.88 -15.36
CA THR A 303 -0.37 -21.22 -15.83
C THR A 303 -1.46 -21.15 -16.90
N THR A 304 -2.50 -20.35 -16.65
CA THR A 304 -3.60 -20.13 -17.60
C THR A 304 -3.10 -19.50 -18.91
N LEU A 305 -2.21 -18.51 -18.83
CA LEU A 305 -1.60 -17.88 -20.01
C LEU A 305 -0.74 -18.86 -20.81
N ALA A 306 0.03 -19.73 -20.13
CA ALA A 306 0.83 -20.76 -20.78
C ALA A 306 -0.06 -21.78 -21.52
N ASP A 307 -1.18 -22.17 -20.93
CA ASP A 307 -2.15 -23.06 -21.58
C ASP A 307 -2.85 -22.36 -22.75
N LEU A 308 -3.23 -21.09 -22.62
CA LEU A 308 -3.79 -20.29 -23.71
C LEU A 308 -2.82 -20.15 -24.87
N GLN A 309 -1.53 -19.91 -24.60
CA GLN A 309 -0.50 -19.80 -25.63
C GLN A 309 -0.37 -21.06 -26.49
N ARG A 310 -0.58 -22.26 -25.92
CA ARG A 310 -0.55 -23.54 -26.66
C ARG A 310 -1.69 -23.69 -27.66
N THR A 311 -2.84 -23.07 -27.39
CA THR A 311 -4.04 -23.13 -28.23
C THR A 311 -4.18 -21.91 -29.16
N MET A 312 -3.33 -20.91 -28.98
CA MET A 312 -3.37 -19.65 -29.71
C MET A 312 -2.96 -19.83 -31.18
N ARG A 313 -3.53 -19.01 -32.06
CA ARG A 313 -3.12 -18.97 -33.48
C ARG A 313 -1.65 -18.56 -33.60
N SER A 314 -0.94 -19.13 -34.59
CA SER A 314 0.45 -18.77 -34.86
C SER A 314 0.59 -17.26 -35.13
N GLY A 315 1.53 -16.61 -34.45
CA GLY A 315 1.85 -15.19 -34.65
C GLY A 315 1.32 -14.23 -33.57
N ILE A 316 0.60 -14.72 -32.56
CA ILE A 316 0.17 -13.92 -31.40
C ILE A 316 0.82 -14.45 -30.12
N SER A 317 1.47 -13.55 -29.38
CA SER A 317 2.02 -13.83 -28.04
C SER A 317 1.09 -13.27 -26.98
N VAL A 318 0.71 -14.10 -26.00
CA VAL A 318 -0.09 -13.72 -24.83
C VAL A 318 0.67 -13.87 -23.51
N THR A 319 1.97 -14.20 -23.58
CA THR A 319 2.82 -14.48 -22.40
C THR A 319 3.81 -13.37 -22.09
N ASN A 320 3.76 -12.23 -22.78
CA ASN A 320 4.68 -11.12 -22.48
C ASN A 320 4.19 -10.41 -21.22
N VAL A 321 4.88 -10.61 -20.10
CA VAL A 321 4.55 -9.97 -18.82
C VAL A 321 5.34 -8.69 -18.68
N GLN A 322 4.66 -7.54 -18.67
CA GLN A 322 5.28 -6.23 -18.50
C GLN A 322 5.50 -5.88 -17.03
N PHE A 323 4.54 -6.25 -16.18
CA PHE A 323 4.60 -5.98 -14.75
C PHE A 323 4.08 -7.18 -13.96
N ARG A 324 4.74 -7.48 -12.85
CA ARG A 324 4.40 -8.59 -11.93
C ARG A 324 4.70 -8.18 -10.50
N GLN A 325 3.68 -7.85 -9.73
CA GLN A 325 3.82 -7.47 -8.32
C GLN A 325 4.40 -8.62 -7.47
N ALA A 326 4.09 -9.87 -7.83
CA ALA A 326 4.62 -11.06 -7.13
C ALA A 326 6.15 -11.14 -7.11
N THR A 327 6.86 -10.60 -8.12
CA THR A 327 8.33 -10.56 -8.13
C THR A 327 8.86 -9.79 -6.92
N PHE A 328 8.25 -8.64 -6.61
CA PHE A 328 8.62 -7.84 -5.44
C PHE A 328 8.31 -8.59 -4.15
N ILE A 329 7.11 -9.17 -4.02
CA ILE A 329 6.69 -9.94 -2.84
C ILE A 329 7.65 -11.10 -2.55
N GLU A 330 7.92 -11.95 -3.54
CA GLU A 330 8.81 -13.10 -3.39
C GLU A 330 10.22 -12.67 -3.00
N THR A 331 10.75 -11.62 -3.65
CA THR A 331 12.08 -11.10 -3.35
C THR A 331 12.13 -10.51 -1.95
N SER A 332 11.14 -9.71 -1.55
CA SER A 332 11.04 -9.11 -0.22
C SER A 332 10.94 -10.17 0.88
N ILE A 333 10.11 -11.19 0.69
CA ILE A 333 9.96 -12.28 1.66
C ILE A 333 11.22 -13.12 1.73
N HIS A 334 11.84 -13.45 0.60
CA HIS A 334 13.10 -14.18 0.58
C HIS A 334 14.21 -13.40 1.32
N ASN A 335 14.30 -12.08 1.09
CA ASN A 335 15.25 -11.21 1.75
C ASN A 335 15.03 -11.15 3.26
N VAL A 336 13.77 -11.05 3.73
CA VAL A 336 13.46 -11.02 5.17
C VAL A 336 13.61 -12.40 5.81
N GLN A 337 13.29 -13.49 5.11
CA GLN A 337 13.58 -14.85 5.56
C GLN A 337 15.08 -15.08 5.74
N ARG A 338 15.89 -14.62 4.78
CA ARG A 338 17.35 -14.65 4.87
C ARG A 338 17.83 -13.86 6.08
N VAL A 339 17.30 -12.65 6.31
CA VAL A 339 17.58 -11.86 7.52
C VAL A 339 17.25 -12.63 8.80
N LEU A 340 16.08 -13.28 8.86
CA LEU A 340 15.67 -14.08 10.03
C LEU A 340 16.66 -15.21 10.32
N VAL A 341 17.12 -15.92 9.28
CA VAL A 341 18.11 -16.99 9.41
C VAL A 341 19.46 -16.44 9.84
N GLU A 342 19.94 -15.37 9.19
CA GLU A 342 21.20 -14.70 9.53
C GLU A 342 21.18 -14.19 10.98
N ALA A 343 20.06 -13.58 11.41
CA ALA A 343 19.87 -13.12 12.77
C ALA A 343 19.86 -14.28 13.78
N ALA A 344 19.17 -15.39 13.47
CA ALA A 344 19.18 -16.59 14.31
C ALA A 344 20.60 -17.18 14.47
N ILE A 345 21.40 -17.19 13.40
CA ILE A 345 22.80 -17.63 13.42
C ILE A 345 23.63 -16.68 14.30
N VAL A 346 23.48 -15.37 14.15
CA VAL A 346 24.19 -14.39 14.99
C VAL A 346 23.84 -14.58 16.46
N VAL A 347 22.56 -14.73 16.78
CA VAL A 347 22.10 -15.03 18.15
C VAL A 347 22.74 -16.33 18.66
N ALA A 348 22.74 -17.40 17.87
CA ALA A 348 23.36 -18.68 18.24
C ALA A 348 24.85 -18.54 18.55
N VAL A 349 25.60 -17.77 17.74
CA VAL A 349 27.03 -17.50 17.95
C VAL A 349 27.24 -16.73 19.26
N VAL A 350 26.47 -15.67 19.51
CA VAL A 350 26.57 -14.89 20.76
C VAL A 350 26.27 -15.77 21.98
N LEU A 351 25.20 -16.56 21.94
CA LEU A 351 24.84 -17.47 23.04
C LEU A 351 25.92 -18.51 23.29
N PHE A 352 26.52 -19.08 22.24
CA PHE A 352 27.60 -20.05 22.39
C PHE A 352 28.85 -19.44 23.04
N ILE A 353 29.23 -18.21 22.64
CA ILE A 353 30.40 -17.49 23.19
C ILE A 353 30.23 -17.19 24.68
N PHE A 354 29.03 -16.78 25.12
CA PHE A 354 28.79 -16.40 26.50
C PHE A 354 28.51 -17.59 27.41
N LEU A 355 27.68 -18.55 26.99
CA LEU A 355 27.29 -19.69 27.83
C LEU A 355 28.38 -20.76 27.91
N MET A 356 29.24 -20.89 26.87
CA MET A 356 30.27 -21.93 26.73
C MET A 356 29.75 -23.35 27.02
N ASN A 357 28.44 -23.56 26.84
CA ASN A 357 27.74 -24.81 27.08
C ASN A 357 26.74 -25.01 25.95
N GLY A 358 27.07 -25.92 25.03
CA GLY A 358 26.24 -26.21 23.86
C GLY A 358 24.81 -26.66 24.22
N ARG A 359 24.61 -27.28 25.39
CA ARG A 359 23.26 -27.67 25.85
C ARG A 359 22.45 -26.48 26.32
N ALA A 360 23.07 -25.58 27.08
CA ALA A 360 22.43 -24.35 27.52
C ALA A 360 22.04 -23.47 26.33
N ALA A 361 22.96 -23.30 25.38
CA ALA A 361 22.70 -22.59 24.14
C ALA A 361 21.58 -23.25 23.32
N PHE A 362 21.58 -24.59 23.22
CA PHE A 362 20.51 -25.33 22.53
C PHE A 362 19.15 -25.10 23.17
N ILE A 363 19.04 -25.19 24.50
CA ILE A 363 17.78 -24.93 25.23
C ILE A 363 17.26 -23.53 24.91
N SER A 364 18.11 -22.51 25.04
CA SER A 364 17.72 -21.13 24.72
C SER A 364 17.33 -20.94 23.25
N LEU A 365 18.04 -21.58 22.31
CA LEU A 365 17.73 -21.50 20.88
C LEU A 365 16.41 -22.17 20.51
N THR A 366 15.92 -23.16 21.27
CA THR A 366 14.60 -23.78 21.00
C THR A 366 13.44 -22.79 21.17
N ALA A 367 13.63 -21.69 21.90
CA ALA A 367 12.61 -20.66 22.08
C ALA A 367 12.26 -19.93 20.77
N ILE A 368 13.23 -19.75 19.86
CA ILE A 368 13.03 -19.06 18.58
C ILE A 368 12.01 -19.79 17.69
N PRO A 369 12.24 -21.06 17.26
CA PRO A 369 11.32 -21.73 16.35
C PRO A 369 9.94 -21.96 16.98
N LEU A 370 9.87 -22.26 18.28
CA LEU A 370 8.59 -22.49 18.94
C LEU A 370 7.74 -21.21 18.97
N SER A 371 8.34 -20.07 19.29
CA SER A 371 7.64 -18.79 19.36
C SER A 371 7.19 -18.30 17.98
N ILE A 372 8.02 -18.48 16.95
CA ILE A 372 7.67 -18.14 15.56
C ILE A 372 6.50 -19.00 15.07
N LEU A 373 6.53 -20.31 15.32
CA LEU A 373 5.45 -21.22 14.89
C LEU A 373 4.14 -20.96 15.62
N VAL A 374 4.17 -20.68 16.93
CA VAL A 374 2.99 -20.23 17.68
C VAL A 374 2.43 -18.93 17.09
N THR A 375 3.32 -17.99 16.71
CA THR A 375 2.89 -16.74 16.07
C THR A 375 2.22 -16.98 14.72
N ALA A 376 2.74 -17.89 13.90
CA ALA A 376 2.12 -18.28 12.63
C ALA A 376 0.73 -18.92 12.84
N LEU A 377 0.56 -19.73 13.88
CA LEU A 377 -0.75 -20.30 14.23
C LEU A 377 -1.75 -19.22 14.64
N VAL A 378 -1.31 -18.19 15.38
CA VAL A 378 -2.14 -17.03 15.71
C VAL A 378 -2.51 -16.25 14.45
N PHE A 379 -1.57 -16.03 13.52
CA PHE A 379 -1.89 -15.36 12.25
C PHE A 379 -3.01 -16.08 11.49
N ARG A 380 -2.94 -17.41 11.39
CA ARG A 380 -4.02 -18.19 10.79
C ARG A 380 -5.34 -18.05 11.53
N ALA A 381 -5.33 -18.07 12.86
CA ALA A 381 -6.55 -17.95 13.66
C ALA A 381 -7.25 -16.59 13.51
N PHE A 382 -6.49 -15.52 13.31
CA PHE A 382 -7.00 -14.16 13.14
C PHE A 382 -7.10 -13.69 11.67
N GLY A 383 -6.79 -14.56 10.70
CA GLY A 383 -6.82 -14.22 9.28
C GLY A 383 -5.78 -13.18 8.85
N LEU A 384 -4.65 -13.10 9.57
CA LEU A 384 -3.54 -12.19 9.24
C LEU A 384 -2.66 -12.80 8.14
N THR A 385 -2.20 -11.96 7.22
CA THR A 385 -1.31 -12.37 6.12
C THR A 385 0.16 -12.37 6.55
N ILE A 386 0.98 -13.20 5.91
CA ILE A 386 2.44 -13.08 5.97
C ILE A 386 2.86 -12.00 4.97
N ASN A 387 3.38 -10.90 5.50
CA ASN A 387 3.90 -9.79 4.71
C ASN A 387 5.20 -9.23 5.31
N THR A 388 5.77 -8.24 4.64
CA THR A 388 7.04 -7.59 5.06
C THR A 388 6.97 -7.01 6.47
N MET A 389 5.81 -6.48 6.90
CA MET A 389 5.60 -5.93 8.24
C MET A 389 5.53 -7.02 9.30
N THR A 390 4.79 -8.09 9.06
CA THR A 390 4.69 -9.19 10.03
C THR A 390 6.01 -9.95 10.18
N LEU A 391 6.71 -10.20 9.06
CA LEU A 391 8.04 -10.83 9.10
C LEU A 391 9.08 -9.90 9.70
N GLY A 392 8.98 -8.59 9.45
CA GLY A 392 9.82 -7.58 10.07
C GLY A 392 9.64 -7.51 11.57
N GLY A 393 8.41 -7.58 12.07
CA GLY A 393 8.13 -7.68 13.50
C GLY A 393 8.80 -8.90 14.15
N LEU A 394 8.76 -10.06 13.48
CA LEU A 394 9.49 -11.27 13.90
C LEU A 394 11.01 -11.09 13.85
N ALA A 395 11.53 -10.41 12.81
CA ALA A 395 12.95 -10.16 12.65
C ALA A 395 13.50 -9.23 13.73
N ILE A 396 12.73 -8.22 14.13
CA ILE A 396 13.06 -7.34 15.25
C ILE A 396 12.97 -8.10 16.58
N ALA A 397 11.97 -8.97 16.74
CA ALA A 397 11.78 -9.75 17.96
C ALA A 397 12.85 -10.82 18.18
N ILE A 398 13.56 -11.29 17.14
CA ILE A 398 14.38 -12.51 17.22
C ILE A 398 15.49 -12.47 18.27
N GLY A 399 16.14 -11.32 18.44
CA GLY A 399 17.18 -11.15 19.45
C GLY A 399 16.62 -11.12 20.88
N GLU A 400 15.32 -10.83 21.01
CA GLU A 400 14.60 -10.77 22.29
C GLU A 400 13.83 -12.06 22.60
N LEU A 401 13.44 -12.83 21.58
CA LEU A 401 12.76 -14.14 21.71
C LEU A 401 13.56 -15.16 22.52
N VAL A 402 14.88 -15.00 22.60
CA VAL A 402 15.75 -15.87 23.42
C VAL A 402 15.97 -15.35 24.82
N ASP A 403 15.72 -14.07 25.06
CA ASP A 403 16.15 -13.38 26.28
C ASP A 403 15.51 -14.01 27.53
N ASP A 404 14.19 -14.26 27.50
CA ASP A 404 13.48 -14.91 28.61
C ASP A 404 14.04 -16.31 28.94
N ALA A 405 14.42 -17.08 27.91
CA ALA A 405 14.99 -18.41 28.08
C ALA A 405 16.43 -18.34 28.58
N VAL A 406 17.23 -17.39 28.09
CA VAL A 406 18.62 -17.17 28.50
C VAL A 406 18.71 -16.79 29.97
N VAL A 407 17.89 -15.84 30.42
CA VAL A 407 17.88 -15.41 31.84
C VAL A 407 17.48 -16.56 32.76
N ASP A 408 16.52 -17.41 32.36
CA ASP A 408 16.08 -18.57 33.13
C ASP A 408 17.17 -19.67 33.15
N VAL A 409 17.72 -20.05 32.00
CA VAL A 409 18.77 -21.07 31.88
C VAL A 409 20.04 -20.67 32.61
N GLU A 410 20.48 -19.41 32.52
CA GLU A 410 21.66 -18.93 33.22
C GLU A 410 21.46 -18.95 34.75
N ASN A 411 20.26 -18.57 35.22
CA ASN A 411 19.96 -18.65 36.66
C ASN A 411 19.90 -20.09 37.16
N ILE A 412 19.29 -21.00 36.38
CA ILE A 412 19.25 -22.44 36.67
C ILE A 412 20.67 -23.01 36.72
N LEU A 413 21.53 -22.71 35.74
CA LEU A 413 22.92 -23.17 35.71
C LEU A 413 23.70 -22.68 36.92
N ARG A 414 23.54 -21.41 37.30
CA ARG A 414 24.18 -20.83 38.49
C ARG A 414 23.78 -21.59 39.76
N ARG A 415 22.48 -21.78 39.99
CA ARG A 415 21.96 -22.49 41.18
C ARG A 415 22.35 -23.97 41.18
N LEU A 416 22.41 -24.63 40.03
CA LEU A 416 22.89 -26.01 39.92
C LEU A 416 24.38 -26.13 40.24
N ARG A 417 25.21 -25.16 39.86
CA ARG A 417 26.65 -25.11 40.23
C ARG A 417 26.83 -24.89 41.73
N GLU A 418 26.08 -23.97 42.33
CA GLU A 418 26.09 -23.74 43.78
C GLU A 418 25.64 -24.99 44.55
N ASN A 419 24.57 -25.66 44.10
CA ASN A 419 24.08 -26.88 44.72
C ASN A 419 25.07 -28.04 44.59
N ALA A 420 25.82 -28.13 43.49
CA ALA A 420 26.86 -29.13 43.28
C ALA A 420 28.11 -28.89 44.14
N ALA A 421 28.39 -27.63 44.50
CA ALA A 421 29.47 -27.25 45.41
C ALA A 421 29.07 -27.32 46.90
N SER A 422 27.78 -27.52 47.19
CA SER A 422 27.26 -27.65 48.55
C SER A 422 27.59 -29.01 49.16
N THR A 423 27.80 -29.03 50.48
CA THR A 423 28.03 -30.25 51.28
C THR A 423 26.77 -31.12 51.40
N ALA A 424 25.59 -30.56 51.16
CA ALA A 424 24.29 -31.27 51.15
C ALA A 424 23.48 -30.89 49.89
N PRO A 425 23.68 -31.57 48.75
CA PRO A 425 23.01 -31.25 47.50
C PRO A 425 21.50 -31.58 47.57
N ARG A 426 20.66 -30.60 47.23
CA ARG A 426 19.20 -30.74 47.14
C ARG A 426 18.78 -31.44 45.83
N PRO A 427 17.56 -32.03 45.75
CA PRO A 427 17.04 -32.63 44.53
C PRO A 427 17.07 -31.65 43.35
N VAL A 428 17.62 -32.07 42.22
CA VAL A 428 17.79 -31.23 41.01
C VAL A 428 16.49 -30.56 40.57
N LEU A 429 15.36 -31.26 40.69
CA LEU A 429 14.05 -30.75 40.29
C LEU A 429 13.58 -29.58 41.17
N GLU A 430 13.84 -29.62 42.47
CA GLU A 430 13.53 -28.52 43.39
C GLU A 430 14.42 -27.32 43.12
N VAL A 431 15.71 -27.56 42.89
CA VAL A 431 16.68 -26.50 42.56
C VAL A 431 16.28 -25.77 41.27
N ILE A 432 15.90 -26.51 40.22
CA ILE A 432 15.42 -25.92 38.96
C ILE A 432 14.12 -25.13 39.19
N ALA A 433 13.17 -25.68 39.95
CA ALA A 433 11.90 -25.03 40.21
C ALA A 433 12.05 -23.73 41.00
N GLU A 434 12.94 -23.69 42.00
CA GLU A 434 13.28 -22.51 42.79
C GLU A 434 14.06 -21.48 41.95
N ALA A 435 15.09 -21.92 41.22
CA ALA A 435 15.89 -21.05 40.37
C ALA A 435 15.03 -20.36 39.32
N SER A 436 14.11 -21.08 38.68
CA SER A 436 13.19 -20.48 37.73
C SER A 436 12.19 -19.53 38.39
N GLN A 437 11.78 -19.79 39.64
CA GLN A 437 10.86 -18.90 40.38
C GLN A 437 11.51 -17.59 40.80
N GLU A 438 12.81 -17.60 41.08
CA GLU A 438 13.59 -16.42 41.53
C GLU A 438 13.56 -15.28 40.49
N VAL A 439 13.73 -15.61 39.21
CA VAL A 439 13.81 -14.62 38.12
C VAL A 439 12.46 -14.33 37.46
N ARG A 440 11.44 -15.17 37.67
CA ARG A 440 10.17 -15.13 36.94
C ARG A 440 9.41 -13.84 37.06
N SER A 441 9.30 -13.29 38.28
CA SER A 441 8.57 -12.02 38.45
C SER A 441 9.23 -10.92 37.62
N GLY A 442 10.56 -10.87 37.60
CA GLY A 442 11.30 -9.90 36.79
C GLY A 442 11.02 -10.05 35.30
N ILE A 443 11.06 -11.29 34.79
CA ILE A 443 10.79 -11.61 33.38
C ILE A 443 9.36 -11.21 33.00
N VAL A 444 8.34 -11.62 33.77
CA VAL A 444 6.92 -11.30 33.44
C VAL A 444 6.66 -9.80 33.43
N TYR A 445 7.16 -9.04 34.41
CA TYR A 445 6.99 -7.58 34.41
C TYR A 445 7.75 -6.92 33.26
N ALA A 446 8.94 -7.42 32.92
CA ALA A 446 9.71 -6.94 31.78
C ALA A 446 8.97 -7.20 30.45
N THR A 447 8.53 -8.44 30.21
CA THR A 447 7.73 -8.81 29.04
C THR A 447 6.45 -7.99 28.95
N MET A 448 5.76 -7.78 30.08
CA MET A 448 4.54 -6.97 30.08
C MET A 448 4.80 -5.51 29.71
N ILE A 449 5.92 -4.92 30.15
CA ILE A 449 6.35 -3.58 29.73
C ILE A 449 6.62 -3.52 28.23
N ILE A 450 7.28 -4.53 27.66
CA ILE A 450 7.51 -4.63 26.22
C ILE A 450 6.18 -4.67 25.45
N VAL A 451 5.21 -5.46 25.90
CA VAL A 451 3.88 -5.50 25.28
C VAL A 451 3.17 -4.15 25.42
N LEU A 452 3.24 -3.54 26.60
CA LEU A 452 2.65 -2.23 26.91
C LEU A 452 3.14 -1.12 26.00
N VAL A 453 4.43 -1.16 25.67
CA VAL A 453 5.11 -0.19 24.82
C VAL A 453 4.52 -0.17 23.40
N PHE A 454 3.98 -1.29 22.93
CA PHE A 454 3.32 -1.41 21.63
C PHE A 454 1.81 -1.13 21.68
N VAL A 455 1.16 -1.12 22.85
CA VAL A 455 -0.28 -0.80 22.98
C VAL A 455 -0.68 0.51 22.28
N PRO A 456 0.08 1.62 22.43
CA PRO A 456 -0.28 2.86 21.76
C PRO A 456 -0.25 2.77 20.23
N LEU A 457 0.54 1.85 19.65
CA LEU A 457 0.59 1.65 18.20
C LEU A 457 -0.78 1.24 17.64
N PHE A 458 -1.53 0.43 18.38
CA PHE A 458 -2.87 -0.03 17.99
C PHE A 458 -3.94 1.07 18.04
N ALA A 459 -3.64 2.21 18.65
CA ALA A 459 -4.53 3.37 18.69
C ALA A 459 -4.25 4.39 17.56
N LEU A 460 -3.26 4.13 16.70
CA LEU A 460 -3.01 4.98 15.53
C LEU A 460 -4.16 4.81 14.51
N PRO A 461 -4.83 5.90 14.10
CA PRO A 461 -5.82 5.84 13.03
C PRO A 461 -5.12 5.71 11.67
N GLY A 462 -5.93 5.66 10.61
CA GLY A 462 -5.45 5.93 9.25
C GLY A 462 -4.58 4.82 8.64
N ILE A 463 -3.76 5.22 7.68
CA ILE A 463 -2.88 4.31 6.92
C ILE A 463 -1.69 3.90 7.79
N GLU A 464 -1.23 4.76 8.70
CA GLU A 464 -0.10 4.51 9.60
C GLU A 464 -0.41 3.32 10.52
N GLY A 465 -1.58 3.37 11.17
CA GLY A 465 -2.03 2.30 12.05
C GLY A 465 -2.18 0.98 11.31
N ARG A 466 -2.78 0.98 10.11
CA ARG A 466 -2.97 -0.22 9.28
C ARG A 466 -1.64 -0.83 8.82
N LEU A 467 -0.66 0.00 8.51
CA LEU A 467 0.65 -0.43 8.03
C LEU A 467 1.52 -1.03 9.16
N PHE A 468 1.51 -0.44 10.35
CA PHE A 468 2.39 -0.87 11.45
C PHE A 468 1.74 -1.74 12.53
N THR A 469 0.40 -1.75 12.66
CA THR A 469 -0.30 -2.65 13.59
C THR A 469 0.10 -4.12 13.40
N PRO A 470 0.17 -4.67 12.18
CA PRO A 470 0.59 -6.05 11.96
C PRO A 470 2.02 -6.34 12.43
N LEU A 471 2.95 -5.38 12.28
CA LEU A 471 4.30 -5.46 12.83
C LEU A 471 4.27 -5.55 14.36
N GLY A 472 3.45 -4.71 15.02
CA GLY A 472 3.24 -4.76 16.47
C GLY A 472 2.59 -6.06 16.95
N ILE A 473 1.56 -6.57 16.24
CA ILE A 473 0.93 -7.86 16.56
C ILE A 473 1.95 -8.99 16.46
N ALA A 474 2.71 -9.05 15.36
CA ALA A 474 3.74 -10.06 15.16
C ALA A 474 4.75 -10.07 16.31
N TYR A 475 5.26 -8.89 16.67
CA TYR A 475 6.21 -8.71 17.75
C TYR A 475 5.62 -9.12 19.11
N VAL A 476 4.46 -8.57 19.50
CA VAL A 476 3.79 -8.84 20.79
C VAL A 476 3.45 -10.33 20.95
N VAL A 477 2.86 -10.94 19.92
CA VAL A 477 2.48 -12.36 19.96
C VAL A 477 3.72 -13.23 20.08
N SER A 478 4.79 -12.91 19.35
CA SER A 478 6.03 -13.69 19.40
C SER A 478 6.70 -13.62 20.77
N ILE A 479 6.75 -12.44 21.40
CA ILE A 479 7.32 -12.28 22.74
C ILE A 479 6.45 -12.97 23.81
N LEU A 480 5.13 -12.91 23.70
CA LEU A 480 4.22 -13.66 24.58
C LEU A 480 4.39 -15.18 24.42
N ALA A 481 4.59 -15.65 23.18
CA ALA A 481 4.90 -17.05 22.91
C ALA A 481 6.28 -17.46 23.47
N SER A 482 7.27 -16.56 23.42
CA SER A 482 8.57 -16.75 24.08
C SER A 482 8.42 -16.87 25.59
N LEU A 483 7.64 -16.00 26.22
CA LEU A 483 7.37 -16.08 27.66
C LEU A 483 6.70 -17.41 28.03
N LEU A 484 5.70 -17.84 27.25
CA LEU A 484 5.05 -19.14 27.46
C LEU A 484 6.06 -20.30 27.35
N THR A 485 6.93 -20.23 26.35
CA THR A 485 8.00 -21.23 26.12
C THR A 485 9.01 -21.25 27.26
N SER A 486 9.46 -20.07 27.71
CA SER A 486 10.39 -19.90 28.83
C SER A 486 9.80 -20.42 30.14
N VAL A 487 8.52 -20.23 30.40
CA VAL A 487 7.89 -20.70 31.65
C VAL A 487 7.55 -22.21 31.60
N THR A 488 7.39 -22.81 30.42
CA THR A 488 6.94 -24.21 30.30
C THR A 488 8.04 -25.17 29.83
N VAL A 489 8.56 -24.97 28.62
CA VAL A 489 9.47 -25.89 27.94
C VAL A 489 10.90 -25.76 28.47
N THR A 490 11.36 -24.53 28.74
CA THR A 490 12.74 -24.26 29.17
C THR A 490 13.13 -24.97 30.48
N PRO A 491 12.35 -24.93 31.57
CA PRO A 491 12.65 -25.68 32.80
C PRO A 491 12.68 -27.19 32.59
N VAL A 492 11.79 -27.72 31.75
CA VAL A 492 11.70 -29.15 31.45
C VAL A 492 12.90 -29.63 30.64
N LEU A 493 13.30 -28.88 29.61
CA LEU A 493 14.51 -29.18 28.83
C LEU A 493 15.77 -29.06 29.70
N SER A 494 15.82 -28.07 30.59
CA SER A 494 16.91 -27.89 31.55
C SER A 494 17.04 -29.10 32.48
N TYR A 495 15.93 -29.66 32.94
CA TYR A 495 15.93 -30.90 33.73
C TYR A 495 16.49 -32.10 32.94
N TYR A 496 16.16 -32.28 31.66
CA TYR A 496 16.67 -33.42 30.89
C TYR A 496 18.13 -33.26 30.43
N LEU A 497 18.55 -32.04 30.05
CA LEU A 497 19.85 -31.80 29.43
C LEU A 497 20.94 -31.40 30.43
N LEU A 498 20.57 -30.83 31.58
CA LEU A 498 21.53 -30.28 32.57
C LEU A 498 21.63 -31.08 33.88
N SER A 499 20.72 -32.03 34.17
CA SER A 499 20.62 -32.72 35.48
C SER A 499 21.71 -33.76 35.80
N GLY A 500 22.63 -34.08 34.88
CA GLY A 500 23.52 -35.26 35.03
C GLY A 500 25.01 -35.01 35.29
N ARG A 501 25.55 -33.80 35.06
CA ARG A 501 27.01 -33.56 35.15
C ARG A 501 27.35 -32.10 35.46
N THR A 502 27.44 -31.77 36.75
CA THR A 502 27.98 -30.50 37.26
C THR A 502 29.40 -30.64 37.84
N HIS A 503 30.17 -31.65 37.40
CA HIS A 503 31.58 -31.84 37.81
C HIS A 503 32.61 -31.25 36.85
N SER A 504 32.21 -30.58 35.77
CA SER A 504 33.14 -29.88 34.89
C SER A 504 33.26 -28.44 35.36
N GLY A 505 34.42 -28.07 35.91
CA GLY A 505 34.80 -26.70 36.23
C GLY A 505 34.89 -25.81 34.99
N ALA A 506 33.76 -25.55 34.34
CA ALA A 506 33.64 -24.60 33.25
C ALA A 506 33.83 -23.21 33.85
N SER A 507 35.08 -22.74 33.86
CA SER A 507 35.44 -21.40 34.27
C SER A 507 34.71 -20.38 33.40
N GLU A 508 34.35 -19.23 33.97
CA GLU A 508 33.84 -18.09 33.20
C GLU A 508 34.71 -17.86 31.96
N SER A 509 34.05 -17.67 30.80
CA SER A 509 34.71 -17.40 29.51
C SER A 509 35.81 -16.36 29.68
N ALA A 510 36.97 -16.57 29.05
CA ALA A 510 38.09 -15.62 29.14
C ALA A 510 37.69 -14.19 28.73
N VAL A 511 36.76 -14.08 27.78
CA VAL A 511 36.15 -12.82 27.35
C VAL A 511 35.35 -12.17 28.49
N VAL A 512 34.51 -12.94 29.18
CA VAL A 512 33.71 -12.46 30.32
C VAL A 512 34.60 -12.00 31.46
N ARG A 513 35.69 -12.72 31.74
CA ARG A 513 36.65 -12.36 32.81
C ARG A 513 37.36 -11.04 32.51
N GLY A 514 37.80 -10.84 31.26
CA GLY A 514 38.40 -9.58 30.80
C GLY A 514 37.43 -8.40 30.88
N LEU A 515 36.20 -8.60 30.40
CA LEU A 515 35.14 -7.58 30.46
C LEU A 515 34.79 -7.18 31.89
N LYS A 516 34.68 -8.17 32.81
CA LYS A 516 34.45 -7.93 34.24
C LYS A 516 35.56 -7.09 34.87
N GLN A 517 36.84 -7.42 34.61
CA GLN A 517 37.96 -6.63 35.15
C GLN A 517 37.99 -5.19 34.62
N ALA A 518 37.74 -5.00 33.32
CA ALA A 518 37.65 -3.68 32.72
C ALA A 518 36.48 -2.88 33.31
N TYR A 519 35.30 -3.51 33.43
CA TYR A 519 34.11 -2.90 33.99
C TYR A 519 34.29 -2.52 35.46
N GLN A 520 34.95 -3.35 36.27
CA GLN A 520 35.24 -3.05 37.67
C GLN A 520 36.10 -1.78 37.80
N ARG A 521 37.15 -1.64 36.97
CA ARG A 521 37.99 -0.42 36.94
C ARG A 521 37.19 0.81 36.50
N LEU A 522 36.39 0.65 35.46
CA LEU A 522 35.53 1.71 34.91
C LEU A 522 34.52 2.20 35.96
N LEU A 523 33.87 1.26 36.68
CA LEU A 523 32.88 1.57 37.71
C LEU A 523 33.52 2.26 38.92
N GLY A 524 34.71 1.82 39.33
CA GLY A 524 35.48 2.46 40.40
C GLY A 524 35.77 3.93 40.08
N TRP A 525 36.29 4.20 38.88
CA TRP A 525 36.51 5.57 38.39
C TRP A 525 35.21 6.39 38.32
N ALA A 526 34.12 5.77 37.86
CA ALA A 526 32.83 6.42 37.73
C ALA A 526 32.21 6.79 39.09
N PHE A 527 32.43 5.99 40.14
CA PHE A 527 31.98 6.30 41.50
C PHE A 527 32.71 7.51 42.09
N GLU A 528 34.03 7.62 41.88
CA GLU A 528 34.83 8.77 42.33
C GLU A 528 34.44 10.07 41.63
N ARG A 529 34.10 10.00 40.33
CA ARG A 529 33.77 11.15 39.48
C ARG A 529 32.29 11.27 39.12
N ARG A 530 31.40 10.76 39.98
CA ARG A 530 29.95 10.64 39.72
C ARG A 530 29.26 11.90 39.15
N ARG A 531 29.61 13.11 39.64
CA ARG A 531 29.02 14.37 39.17
C ARG A 531 29.43 14.72 37.73
N LEU A 532 30.67 14.42 37.36
CA LEU A 532 31.18 14.65 36.00
C LEU A 532 30.53 13.69 35.01
N VAL A 533 30.40 12.40 35.38
CA VAL A 533 29.76 11.39 34.51
C VAL A 533 28.30 11.74 34.25
N LEU A 534 27.53 12.07 35.31
CA LEU A 534 26.13 12.49 35.16
C LEU A 534 25.99 13.79 34.36
N GLY A 535 26.89 14.76 34.54
CA GLY A 535 26.89 16.01 33.79
C GLY A 535 27.14 15.80 32.29
N TRP A 536 28.11 14.96 31.93
CA TRP A 536 28.38 14.62 30.52
C TRP A 536 27.22 13.87 29.87
N VAL A 537 26.63 12.92 30.58
CA VAL A 537 25.46 12.18 30.08
C VAL A 537 24.27 13.12 29.88
N ALA A 538 23.98 14.00 30.84
CA ALA A 538 22.91 14.99 30.71
C ALA A 538 23.15 15.92 29.50
N ALA A 539 24.38 16.41 29.31
CA ALA A 539 24.75 17.21 28.15
C ALA A 539 24.56 16.44 26.83
N ALA A 540 24.98 15.17 26.78
CA ALA A 540 24.81 14.32 25.61
C ALA A 540 23.32 14.08 25.26
N VAL A 541 22.46 13.90 26.27
CA VAL A 541 21.00 13.80 26.07
C VAL A 541 20.44 15.09 25.48
N VAL A 542 20.83 16.25 26.01
CA VAL A 542 20.38 17.57 25.49
C VAL A 542 20.85 17.78 24.05
N ILE A 543 22.11 17.44 23.75
CA ILE A 543 22.65 17.51 22.38
C ILE A 543 21.90 16.57 21.44
N ALA A 544 21.60 15.34 21.88
CA ALA A 544 20.84 14.37 21.08
C ALA A 544 19.42 14.86 20.81
N PHE A 545 18.74 15.44 21.80
CA PHE A 545 17.41 16.02 21.64
C PHE A 545 17.42 17.20 20.66
N TYR A 546 18.42 18.09 20.78
CA TYR A 546 18.61 19.20 19.85
C TYR A 546 18.92 18.69 18.42
N ALA A 547 19.80 17.71 18.28
CA ALA A 547 20.12 17.10 16.99
C ALA A 547 18.89 16.43 16.35
N ALA A 548 18.06 15.73 17.13
CA ALA A 548 16.82 15.13 16.65
C ALA A 548 15.84 16.17 16.12
N SER A 549 15.77 17.34 16.75
CA SER A 549 14.89 18.43 16.30
C SER A 549 15.29 19.04 14.95
N LEU A 550 16.55 18.85 14.53
CA LEU A 550 17.10 19.35 13.26
C LEU A 550 17.05 18.33 12.13
N MET A 551 16.65 17.08 12.39
CA MET A 551 16.63 16.03 11.38
C MET A 551 15.46 16.19 10.40
N PRO A 552 15.67 15.89 9.10
CA PRO A 552 14.58 15.81 8.13
C PRO A 552 13.55 14.78 8.58
N ARG A 553 12.27 15.06 8.37
CA ARG A 553 11.18 14.16 8.70
C ARG A 553 10.59 13.59 7.41
N SER A 554 10.29 12.30 7.40
CA SER A 554 9.58 11.66 6.29
C SER A 554 8.46 10.76 6.82
N PHE A 555 7.46 10.51 5.99
CA PHE A 555 6.37 9.62 6.35
C PHE A 555 6.83 8.15 6.36
N LEU A 556 7.29 7.68 5.19
CA LEU A 556 7.89 6.36 4.98
C LEU A 556 9.21 6.52 4.21
N PRO A 557 10.17 5.59 4.38
CA PRO A 557 11.32 5.52 3.49
C PRO A 557 10.87 5.13 2.06
N PRO A 558 11.60 5.59 1.02
CA PRO A 558 11.28 5.22 -0.35
C PRO A 558 11.48 3.71 -0.58
N PHE A 559 10.58 3.09 -1.33
CA PHE A 559 10.66 1.67 -1.68
C PHE A 559 11.67 1.44 -2.81
N ASN A 560 12.13 0.19 -2.96
CA ASN A 560 12.83 -0.26 -4.15
C ASN A 560 12.11 -1.42 -4.83
N GLU A 561 11.15 -1.10 -5.67
CA GLU A 561 10.30 -2.11 -6.33
C GLU A 561 11.02 -2.86 -7.48
N GLY A 562 12.14 -2.35 -7.99
CA GLY A 562 12.83 -2.90 -9.18
C GLY A 562 12.14 -2.58 -10.51
N THR A 563 10.91 -2.05 -10.46
CA THR A 563 10.15 -1.57 -11.61
C THR A 563 9.88 -0.08 -11.46
N LEU A 564 9.87 0.65 -12.58
CA LEU A 564 9.57 2.07 -12.64
C LEU A 564 8.28 2.31 -13.39
N VAL A 565 7.55 3.35 -12.97
CA VAL A 565 6.41 3.89 -13.71
C VAL A 565 6.76 5.34 -14.05
N LEU A 566 6.79 5.64 -15.34
CA LEU A 566 6.97 6.99 -15.83
C LEU A 566 5.64 7.53 -16.32
N SER A 567 5.31 8.76 -15.91
CA SER A 567 4.18 9.49 -16.45
C SER A 567 4.68 10.56 -17.41
N LEU A 568 4.24 10.49 -18.66
CA LEU A 568 4.45 11.50 -19.69
C LEU A 568 3.17 12.33 -19.81
N GLN A 569 3.21 13.56 -19.32
CA GLN A 569 2.07 14.48 -19.39
C GLN A 569 2.29 15.53 -20.46
N TYR A 570 1.49 15.47 -21.52
CA TYR A 570 1.48 16.43 -22.61
C TYR A 570 0.56 17.62 -22.27
N ASN A 571 0.46 18.58 -23.19
CA ASN A 571 -0.58 19.62 -23.10
C ASN A 571 -1.92 19.03 -23.54
N PRO A 572 -3.00 19.17 -22.72
CA PRO A 572 -4.32 18.72 -23.14
C PRO A 572 -4.79 19.41 -24.41
N GLY A 573 -5.56 18.70 -25.24
CA GLY A 573 -5.94 19.12 -26.60
C GLY A 573 -5.14 18.40 -27.69
N ILE A 574 -4.05 17.74 -27.32
CA ILE A 574 -3.33 16.78 -28.18
C ILE A 574 -4.24 15.61 -28.58
N SER A 575 -4.09 15.13 -29.82
CA SER A 575 -4.80 13.94 -30.30
C SER A 575 -4.18 12.65 -29.77
N LEU A 576 -4.98 11.59 -29.62
CA LEU A 576 -4.46 10.28 -29.20
C LEU A 576 -3.34 9.78 -30.14
N ALA A 577 -3.45 10.03 -31.45
CA ALA A 577 -2.44 9.64 -32.43
C ALA A 577 -1.09 10.34 -32.19
N GLU A 578 -1.10 11.62 -31.86
CA GLU A 578 0.13 12.38 -31.59
C GLU A 578 0.73 12.02 -30.22
N SER A 579 -0.11 11.87 -29.19
CA SER A 579 0.34 11.36 -27.89
C SER A 579 0.94 9.95 -27.99
N HIS A 580 0.32 9.07 -28.79
CA HIS A 580 0.85 7.74 -29.08
C HIS A 580 2.20 7.82 -29.81
N ARG A 581 2.36 8.72 -30.79
CA ARG A 581 3.63 8.92 -31.51
C ARG A 581 4.75 9.37 -30.58
N LEU A 582 4.50 10.37 -29.73
CA LEU A 582 5.46 10.86 -28.74
C LEU A 582 5.77 9.80 -27.67
N GLY A 583 4.76 9.05 -27.24
CA GLY A 583 4.92 7.94 -26.31
C GLY A 583 5.76 6.80 -26.88
N LEU A 584 5.57 6.45 -28.15
CA LEU A 584 6.38 5.46 -28.86
C LEU A 584 7.85 5.91 -28.95
N LEU A 585 8.09 7.19 -29.19
CA LEU A 585 9.45 7.73 -29.20
C LEU A 585 10.08 7.63 -27.80
N ALA A 586 9.34 7.95 -26.74
CA ALA A 586 9.79 7.77 -25.36
C ALA A 586 10.15 6.30 -25.07
N GLU A 587 9.28 5.37 -25.47
CA GLU A 587 9.48 3.92 -25.32
C GLU A 587 10.78 3.45 -25.98
N GLN A 588 11.07 3.93 -27.20
CA GLN A 588 12.32 3.64 -27.91
C GLN A 588 13.56 4.29 -27.28
N LEU A 589 13.42 5.48 -26.68
CA LEU A 589 14.52 6.16 -26.00
C LEU A 589 14.88 5.48 -24.68
N ILE A 590 13.87 5.11 -23.88
CA ILE A 590 14.05 4.39 -22.62
C ILE A 590 14.70 3.03 -22.87
N ALA A 591 14.27 2.31 -23.92
CA ALA A 591 14.83 1.00 -24.28
C ALA A 591 16.32 1.02 -24.65
N LYS A 592 16.93 2.21 -24.87
CA LYS A 592 18.39 2.33 -25.10
C LYS A 592 19.22 2.31 -23.82
N VAL A 593 18.59 2.52 -22.66
CA VAL A 593 19.28 2.46 -21.37
C VAL A 593 19.61 0.98 -21.07
N PRO A 594 20.88 0.60 -20.85
CA PRO A 594 21.30 -0.80 -20.76
C PRO A 594 20.59 -1.60 -19.65
N GLU A 595 20.20 -0.94 -18.57
CA GLU A 595 19.49 -1.52 -17.45
C GLU A 595 18.01 -1.85 -17.74
N VAL A 596 17.44 -1.35 -18.84
CA VAL A 596 16.02 -1.54 -19.16
C VAL A 596 15.81 -2.89 -19.86
N LYS A 597 14.99 -3.75 -19.26
CA LYS A 597 14.64 -5.07 -19.79
C LYS A 597 13.44 -5.03 -20.75
N SER A 598 12.40 -4.29 -20.37
CA SER A 598 11.20 -4.14 -21.20
C SER A 598 10.44 -2.86 -20.84
N VAL A 599 9.82 -2.27 -21.85
CA VAL A 599 9.04 -1.05 -21.73
C VAL A 599 7.63 -1.31 -22.27
N GLY A 600 6.62 -1.04 -21.45
CA GLY A 600 5.23 -1.11 -21.81
C GLY A 600 4.60 0.25 -21.65
N ARG A 601 3.74 0.64 -22.59
CA ARG A 601 3.12 1.96 -22.60
C ARG A 601 1.63 1.85 -22.70
N ARG A 602 0.93 2.62 -21.87
CA ARG A 602 -0.51 2.84 -21.88
C ARG A 602 -0.75 4.34 -22.06
N THR A 603 -1.35 4.75 -23.17
CA THR A 603 -1.69 6.15 -23.44
C THR A 603 -3.20 6.33 -23.34
N GLY A 604 -3.68 7.32 -22.60
CA GLY A 604 -5.11 7.54 -22.36
C GLY A 604 -5.73 6.49 -21.45
N ARG A 605 -6.97 6.09 -21.73
CA ARG A 605 -7.76 5.19 -20.88
C ARG A 605 -8.30 3.98 -21.63
N ALA A 606 -8.55 2.89 -20.90
CA ALA A 606 -9.43 1.82 -21.34
C ALA A 606 -10.91 2.12 -21.05
N GLU A 607 -11.80 1.37 -21.68
CA GLU A 607 -13.23 1.39 -21.34
C GLU A 607 -13.47 0.79 -19.95
N LEU A 608 -14.33 1.42 -19.15
CA LEU A 608 -14.66 0.98 -17.77
C LEU A 608 -13.44 0.89 -16.83
N ASP A 609 -12.43 1.72 -17.07
CA ASP A 609 -11.26 1.86 -16.21
C ASP A 609 -11.49 2.92 -15.13
N GLU A 610 -11.29 2.54 -13.86
CA GLU A 610 -11.43 3.43 -12.70
C GLU A 610 -10.25 4.41 -12.54
N HIS A 611 -9.14 4.15 -13.24
CA HIS A 611 -7.96 5.01 -13.32
C HIS A 611 -7.85 5.67 -14.71
N ALA A 612 -8.98 6.14 -15.23
CA ALA A 612 -9.06 6.71 -16.56
C ALA A 612 -8.40 8.10 -16.65
N GLU A 613 -7.25 8.16 -17.30
CA GLU A 613 -6.55 9.39 -17.66
C GLU A 613 -6.95 9.87 -19.06
N GLY A 614 -6.78 11.18 -19.32
CA GLY A 614 -7.04 11.74 -20.64
C GLY A 614 -6.00 11.31 -21.69
N VAL A 615 -6.31 11.47 -22.98
CA VAL A 615 -5.39 11.13 -24.09
C VAL A 615 -4.02 11.84 -24.02
N HIS A 616 -3.94 12.93 -23.25
CA HIS A 616 -2.75 13.74 -23.04
C HIS A 616 -1.81 13.17 -21.97
N TYR A 617 -2.10 11.99 -21.43
CA TYR A 617 -1.30 11.30 -20.43
C TYR A 617 -0.90 9.92 -20.96
N SER A 618 0.39 9.60 -20.90
CA SER A 618 0.90 8.25 -21.12
C SER A 618 1.59 7.75 -19.85
N GLU A 619 1.20 6.56 -19.42
CA GLU A 619 1.92 5.79 -18.43
C GLU A 619 2.86 4.81 -19.12
N VAL A 620 4.10 4.77 -18.68
CA VAL A 620 5.15 3.91 -19.22
C VAL A 620 5.74 3.08 -18.09
N ASP A 621 5.41 1.79 -18.10
CA ASP A 621 5.94 0.79 -17.18
C ASP A 621 7.29 0.31 -17.70
N VAL A 622 8.31 0.33 -16.83
CA VAL A 622 9.69 -0.04 -17.19
C VAL A 622 10.19 -1.09 -16.20
N ASP A 623 10.49 -2.27 -16.73
CA ASP A 623 11.17 -3.33 -15.99
C ASP A 623 12.68 -3.12 -16.08
N VAL A 624 13.35 -2.98 -14.93
CA VAL A 624 14.78 -2.65 -14.85
C VAL A 624 15.54 -3.81 -14.21
N VAL A 625 16.62 -4.25 -14.84
CA VAL A 625 17.51 -5.24 -14.23
C VAL A 625 18.35 -4.62 -13.12
N ARG A 626 18.74 -5.44 -12.13
CA ARG A 626 19.62 -4.98 -11.04
C ARG A 626 20.96 -4.50 -11.60
N SER A 627 21.22 -3.20 -11.50
CA SER A 627 22.50 -2.59 -11.89
C SER A 627 23.49 -2.56 -10.72
N LYS A 628 24.78 -2.47 -11.05
CA LYS A 628 25.84 -2.12 -10.10
C LYS A 628 25.96 -0.61 -9.89
N ARG A 629 25.40 0.19 -10.81
CA ARG A 629 25.36 1.66 -10.71
C ARG A 629 24.32 2.08 -9.67
N ASP A 630 24.50 3.28 -9.13
CA ASP A 630 23.48 3.87 -8.27
C ASP A 630 22.19 4.07 -9.08
N LYS A 631 21.04 3.84 -8.45
CA LYS A 631 19.73 4.06 -9.09
C LYS A 631 19.55 5.52 -9.49
N VAL A 632 20.12 6.44 -8.71
CA VAL A 632 20.06 7.88 -9.00
C VAL A 632 20.65 8.15 -10.39
N ASP A 633 21.75 7.48 -10.74
CA ASP A 633 22.40 7.63 -12.05
C ASP A 633 21.53 7.01 -13.16
N VAL A 634 20.96 5.82 -12.94
CA VAL A 634 20.07 5.18 -13.93
C VAL A 634 18.83 6.03 -14.19
N TYR A 635 18.24 6.63 -13.15
CA TYR A 635 17.10 7.52 -13.28
C TYR A 635 17.48 8.84 -13.96
N ALA A 636 18.70 9.32 -13.73
CA ALA A 636 19.24 10.49 -14.43
C ALA A 636 19.39 10.21 -15.93
N ASP A 637 19.97 9.07 -16.32
CA ASP A 637 20.10 8.67 -17.73
C ASP A 637 18.74 8.57 -18.43
N ILE A 638 17.74 7.97 -17.77
CA ILE A 638 16.37 7.90 -18.31
C ILE A 638 15.77 9.30 -18.45
N ARG A 639 15.94 10.17 -17.45
CA ARG A 639 15.44 11.55 -17.49
C ARG A 639 16.13 12.36 -18.59
N GLU A 640 17.43 12.19 -18.77
CA GLU A 640 18.21 12.84 -19.83
C GLU A 640 17.75 12.37 -21.21
N ALA A 641 17.56 11.06 -21.40
CA ALA A 641 17.05 10.48 -22.64
C ALA A 641 15.68 11.06 -23.04
N LEU A 642 14.85 11.43 -22.07
CA LEU A 642 13.50 11.97 -22.31
C LEU A 642 13.44 13.51 -22.36
N SER A 643 14.53 14.21 -22.02
CA SER A 643 14.57 15.67 -21.90
C SER A 643 14.21 16.42 -23.18
N GLY A 644 14.42 15.81 -24.36
CA GLY A 644 14.08 16.39 -25.66
C GLY A 644 12.60 16.28 -26.05
N LEU A 645 11.78 15.59 -25.26
CA LEU A 645 10.35 15.43 -25.55
C LEU A 645 9.54 16.63 -25.04
N PRO A 646 8.50 17.09 -25.78
CA PRO A 646 7.59 18.14 -25.33
C PRO A 646 6.57 17.58 -24.32
N ALA A 647 7.05 16.97 -23.24
CA ALA A 647 6.25 16.34 -22.20
C ALA A 647 6.85 16.62 -20.82
N SER A 648 5.99 16.82 -19.82
CA SER A 648 6.43 16.76 -18.43
C SER A 648 6.61 15.29 -18.05
N VAL A 649 7.80 14.94 -17.56
CA VAL A 649 8.16 13.57 -17.18
C VAL A 649 8.27 13.49 -15.67
N ALA A 650 7.50 12.60 -15.05
CA ALA A 650 7.70 12.19 -13.67
C ALA A 650 8.06 10.71 -13.62
N ILE A 651 9.04 10.36 -12.79
CA ILE A 651 9.52 8.99 -12.59
C ILE A 651 9.18 8.62 -11.16
N GLY A 652 8.54 7.48 -10.97
CA GLY A 652 8.44 6.86 -9.65
C GLY A 652 8.21 5.37 -9.77
N GLN A 653 7.55 4.79 -8.76
CA GLN A 653 7.39 3.35 -8.64
C GLN A 653 5.92 2.99 -8.40
N PRO A 654 5.44 1.82 -8.88
CA PRO A 654 4.03 1.45 -8.82
C PRO A 654 3.39 1.55 -7.43
N ILE A 655 3.93 0.89 -6.40
CA ILE A 655 3.36 0.84 -5.05
C ILE A 655 3.45 2.23 -4.41
N SER A 656 4.60 2.90 -4.54
CA SER A 656 4.80 4.26 -4.02
C SER A 656 3.78 5.24 -4.62
N HIS A 657 3.56 5.20 -5.93
CA HIS A 657 2.56 6.02 -6.62
C HIS A 657 1.13 5.75 -6.14
N ARG A 658 0.79 4.48 -5.88
CA ARG A 658 -0.53 4.09 -5.38
C ARG A 658 -0.74 4.54 -3.94
N LEU A 659 0.30 4.52 -3.10
CA LEU A 659 0.27 5.05 -1.73
C LEU A 659 0.04 6.57 -1.70
N ASP A 660 0.71 7.32 -2.56
CA ASP A 660 0.53 8.77 -2.65
C ASP A 660 -0.90 9.14 -3.10
N HIS A 661 -1.44 8.40 -4.08
CA HIS A 661 -2.80 8.60 -4.56
C HIS A 661 -3.85 8.33 -3.46
N LEU A 662 -3.58 7.42 -2.51
CA LEU A 662 -4.51 7.09 -1.43
C LEU A 662 -4.72 8.23 -0.43
N GLN A 663 -3.68 8.98 -0.11
CA GLN A 663 -3.72 9.92 1.01
C GLN A 663 -4.52 11.18 0.69
N SER A 664 -4.30 11.77 -0.48
CA SER A 664 -4.84 13.09 -0.86
C SER A 664 -5.68 13.04 -2.14
N GLY A 665 -5.68 11.91 -2.87
CA GLY A 665 -6.23 11.81 -4.23
C GLY A 665 -5.39 12.55 -5.29
N ILE A 666 -4.27 13.16 -4.90
CA ILE A 666 -3.39 13.98 -5.75
C ILE A 666 -1.93 13.71 -5.38
N ARG A 667 -1.08 13.45 -6.36
CA ARG A 667 0.30 12.98 -6.17
C ARG A 667 1.27 14.11 -5.73
N ALA A 668 1.11 14.66 -4.52
CA ALA A 668 1.97 15.74 -3.98
C ALA A 668 1.96 15.85 -2.44
N GLN A 669 3.04 16.37 -1.86
CA GLN A 669 3.16 16.56 -0.40
C GLN A 669 2.30 17.71 0.14
N ILE A 670 2.14 18.78 -0.65
CA ILE A 670 1.35 19.97 -0.32
C ILE A 670 0.31 20.20 -1.42
N VAL A 671 -0.94 20.39 -1.02
CA VAL A 671 -2.09 20.49 -1.92
C VAL A 671 -2.99 21.63 -1.47
N LEU A 672 -2.99 22.75 -2.19
CA LEU A 672 -3.96 23.84 -2.01
C LEU A 672 -5.16 23.63 -2.93
N LYS A 673 -6.30 23.25 -2.37
CA LYS A 673 -7.58 23.15 -3.08
C LYS A 673 -8.29 24.50 -3.06
N ILE A 674 -8.79 24.93 -4.21
CA ILE A 674 -9.60 26.13 -4.38
C ILE A 674 -10.97 25.69 -4.89
N TYR A 675 -12.02 26.04 -4.17
CA TYR A 675 -13.42 25.71 -4.48
C TYR A 675 -14.16 26.93 -4.99
N GLY A 676 -15.10 26.72 -5.91
CA GLY A 676 -15.88 27.80 -6.53
C GLY A 676 -16.77 27.30 -7.65
N GLN A 677 -17.60 28.17 -8.23
CA GLN A 677 -18.53 27.78 -9.30
C GLN A 677 -17.98 28.05 -10.70
N ASP A 678 -17.25 29.14 -10.92
CA ASP A 678 -16.77 29.50 -12.25
C ASP A 678 -15.35 28.97 -12.51
N ILE A 679 -15.20 28.19 -13.60
CA ILE A 679 -13.97 27.49 -13.96
C ILE A 679 -12.87 28.48 -14.37
N GLU A 680 -13.23 29.58 -15.03
CA GLU A 680 -12.25 30.59 -15.44
C GLU A 680 -11.68 31.32 -14.23
N THR A 681 -12.54 31.73 -13.30
CA THR A 681 -12.14 32.33 -12.03
C THR A 681 -11.31 31.37 -11.20
N LEU A 682 -11.68 30.09 -11.11
CA LEU A 682 -10.86 29.06 -10.45
C LEU A 682 -9.45 28.98 -11.03
N ARG A 683 -9.32 28.91 -12.36
CA ARG A 683 -8.02 28.86 -13.05
C ARG A 683 -7.18 30.11 -12.79
N ARG A 684 -7.79 31.30 -12.88
CA ARG A 684 -7.11 32.57 -12.57
C ARG A 684 -6.61 32.57 -11.13
N LEU A 685 -7.45 32.21 -10.16
CA LEU A 685 -7.08 32.15 -8.75
C LEU A 685 -5.98 31.11 -8.49
N ALA A 686 -6.02 29.95 -9.17
CA ALA A 686 -5.00 28.93 -9.07
C ALA A 686 -3.65 29.42 -9.59
N GLU A 687 -3.62 30.09 -10.74
CA GLU A 687 -2.39 30.63 -11.30
C GLU A 687 -1.85 31.80 -10.49
N THR A 688 -2.71 32.71 -10.00
CA THR A 688 -2.31 33.77 -9.06
C THR A 688 -1.76 33.18 -7.77
N SER A 689 -2.39 32.13 -7.23
CA SER A 689 -1.89 31.40 -6.08
C SER A 689 -0.54 30.77 -6.40
N ARG A 690 -0.38 30.07 -7.52
CA ARG A 690 0.89 29.47 -7.96
C ARG A 690 2.02 30.51 -8.02
N GLN A 691 1.79 31.66 -8.62
CA GLN A 691 2.78 32.75 -8.70
C GLN A 691 3.15 33.28 -7.33
N ARG A 692 2.17 33.50 -6.44
CA ARG A 692 2.44 33.95 -5.07
C ARG A 692 3.22 32.91 -4.27
N LEU A 693 2.79 31.66 -4.35
CA LEU A 693 3.42 30.54 -3.64
C LEU A 693 4.83 30.24 -4.16
N SER A 694 5.13 30.51 -5.44
CA SER A 694 6.47 30.30 -6.00
C SER A 694 7.57 31.16 -5.36
N THR A 695 7.19 32.19 -4.60
CA THR A 695 8.12 33.03 -3.85
C THR A 695 8.52 32.43 -2.49
N ILE A 696 7.85 31.35 -2.05
CA ILE A 696 8.11 30.71 -0.76
C ILE A 696 9.39 29.85 -0.86
N PRO A 697 10.45 30.16 -0.08
CA PRO A 697 11.66 29.37 -0.08
C PRO A 697 11.41 27.92 0.39
N GLY A 698 11.90 26.97 -0.39
CA GLY A 698 11.78 25.52 -0.11
C GLY A 698 10.57 24.84 -0.76
N LEU A 699 9.68 25.57 -1.42
CA LEU A 699 8.58 25.00 -2.21
C LEU A 699 9.05 24.77 -3.66
N VAL A 700 9.12 23.51 -4.08
CA VAL A 700 9.57 23.08 -5.42
C VAL A 700 8.46 22.31 -6.14
N ASP A 701 8.66 22.07 -7.45
CA ASP A 701 7.72 21.35 -8.31
C ASP A 701 6.28 21.90 -8.26
N LEU A 702 6.15 23.21 -8.03
CA LEU A 702 4.85 23.86 -7.89
C LEU A 702 4.11 23.88 -9.24
N GLN A 703 2.98 23.20 -9.29
CA GLN A 703 2.16 23.06 -10.48
C GLN A 703 0.70 23.35 -10.17
N VAL A 704 -0.01 23.84 -11.18
CA VAL A 704 -1.47 23.92 -11.16
C VAL A 704 -1.98 22.68 -11.88
N GLU A 705 -2.97 22.03 -11.28
CA GLU A 705 -3.71 20.95 -11.90
C GLU A 705 -4.18 21.36 -13.31
N LYS A 706 -3.84 20.55 -14.32
CA LYS A 706 -4.09 20.89 -15.72
C LYS A 706 -5.59 20.81 -16.06
N GLN A 707 -6.31 21.85 -15.68
CA GLN A 707 -7.63 22.18 -16.21
C GLN A 707 -7.45 23.25 -17.28
N VAL A 708 -7.25 22.82 -18.53
CA VAL A 708 -7.01 23.73 -19.64
C VAL A 708 -8.19 23.72 -20.59
N LEU A 709 -8.26 24.75 -21.43
CA LEU A 709 -9.16 24.74 -22.55
C LEU A 709 -8.58 23.86 -23.66
N ILE A 710 -9.44 23.05 -24.26
CA ILE A 710 -9.14 22.22 -25.41
C ILE A 710 -10.03 22.67 -26.57
N PRO A 711 -9.54 22.55 -27.82
CA PRO A 711 -10.34 22.85 -28.99
C PRO A 711 -11.61 22.00 -29.04
N GLN A 712 -12.72 22.63 -29.38
CA GLN A 712 -14.05 22.05 -29.55
C GLN A 712 -14.70 22.65 -30.80
N VAL A 713 -15.46 21.84 -31.53
CA VAL A 713 -16.36 22.34 -32.57
C VAL A 713 -17.73 22.50 -31.94
N ARG A 714 -18.18 23.75 -31.79
CA ARG A 714 -19.48 24.08 -31.20
C ARG A 714 -20.47 24.37 -32.32
N VAL A 715 -21.60 23.66 -32.30
CA VAL A 715 -22.74 23.92 -33.17
C VAL A 715 -23.80 24.67 -32.35
N GLN A 716 -23.96 25.95 -32.63
CA GLN A 716 -24.93 26.80 -31.97
C GLN A 716 -26.17 26.95 -32.86
N VAL A 717 -27.24 26.23 -32.53
CA VAL A 717 -28.49 26.30 -33.28
C VAL A 717 -29.09 27.70 -33.17
N ASP A 718 -29.40 28.31 -34.31
CA ASP A 718 -30.13 29.56 -34.38
C ASP A 718 -31.62 29.24 -34.38
N HIS A 719 -32.28 29.50 -33.26
CA HIS A 719 -33.70 29.19 -33.08
C HIS A 719 -34.60 29.89 -34.11
N ALA A 720 -34.26 31.10 -34.53
CA ALA A 720 -35.06 31.85 -35.49
C ALA A 720 -34.91 31.27 -36.89
N ARG A 721 -33.69 30.93 -37.32
CA ARG A 721 -33.44 30.27 -38.61
C ARG A 721 -34.02 28.87 -38.65
N ALA A 722 -33.86 28.08 -37.59
CA ALA A 722 -34.46 26.75 -37.48
C ALA A 722 -35.99 26.78 -37.65
N ALA A 723 -36.65 27.75 -37.02
CA ALA A 723 -38.11 27.92 -37.11
C ALA A 723 -38.59 28.25 -38.53
N LEU A 724 -37.83 29.02 -39.32
CA LEU A 724 -38.17 29.32 -40.72
C LEU A 724 -38.21 28.06 -41.60
N HIS A 725 -37.46 27.03 -41.23
CA HIS A 725 -37.44 25.73 -41.91
C HIS A 725 -38.31 24.67 -41.21
N GLY A 726 -39.16 25.07 -40.26
CA GLY A 726 -40.05 24.15 -39.54
C GLY A 726 -39.33 23.16 -38.63
N LEU A 727 -38.06 23.41 -38.29
CA LEU A 727 -37.24 22.54 -37.46
C LEU A 727 -37.18 23.04 -36.02
N THR A 728 -37.29 22.11 -35.09
CA THR A 728 -36.98 22.39 -33.69
C THR A 728 -35.47 22.22 -33.44
N PRO A 729 -34.89 22.98 -32.49
CA PRO A 729 -33.50 22.76 -32.10
C PRO A 729 -33.22 21.33 -31.62
N ALA A 730 -34.22 20.68 -31.00
CA ALA A 730 -34.15 19.27 -30.61
C ALA A 730 -34.00 18.35 -31.84
N ALA A 731 -34.75 18.58 -32.92
CA ALA A 731 -34.62 17.80 -34.15
C ALA A 731 -33.23 17.96 -34.79
N ILE A 732 -32.68 19.18 -34.79
CA ILE A 732 -31.34 19.45 -35.33
C ILE A 732 -30.27 18.75 -34.48
N THR A 733 -30.32 18.90 -33.16
CA THR A 733 -29.35 18.27 -32.25
C THR A 733 -29.43 16.75 -32.26
N GLN A 734 -30.64 16.16 -32.39
CA GLN A 734 -30.82 14.71 -32.54
C GLN A 734 -30.26 14.18 -33.87
N ALA A 735 -30.42 14.92 -34.97
CA ALA A 735 -29.80 14.59 -36.24
C ALA A 735 -28.26 14.63 -36.16
N LEU A 736 -27.71 15.64 -35.48
CA LEU A 736 -26.26 15.77 -35.25
C LEU A 736 -25.70 14.66 -34.36
N ASP A 737 -26.40 14.30 -33.28
CA ASP A 737 -25.98 13.20 -32.40
C ASP A 737 -25.90 11.87 -33.18
N THR A 738 -26.96 11.56 -33.94
CA THR A 738 -27.05 10.32 -34.70
C THR A 738 -25.97 10.21 -35.77
N LEU A 739 -25.69 11.31 -36.48
CA LEU A 739 -24.77 11.33 -37.62
C LEU A 739 -23.30 11.54 -37.22
N SER A 740 -23.02 12.41 -36.24
CA SER A 740 -21.67 12.79 -35.86
C SER A 740 -21.04 11.87 -34.81
N ASN A 741 -21.70 11.65 -33.67
CA ASN A 741 -21.17 10.78 -32.62
C ASN A 741 -21.21 9.30 -33.05
N GLY A 742 -22.25 8.97 -33.81
CA GLY A 742 -22.53 7.65 -34.33
C GLY A 742 -23.44 6.90 -33.37
N ARG A 743 -24.61 6.50 -33.87
CA ARG A 743 -25.60 5.80 -33.07
C ARG A 743 -25.40 4.29 -33.18
N LYS A 744 -25.38 3.60 -32.05
CA LYS A 744 -25.51 2.14 -32.03
C LYS A 744 -26.95 1.77 -32.42
N VAL A 745 -27.10 1.20 -33.61
CA VAL A 745 -28.41 0.86 -34.18
C VAL A 745 -28.81 -0.58 -33.84
N SER A 746 -27.86 -1.51 -33.93
CA SER A 746 -28.07 -2.92 -33.59
C SER A 746 -26.75 -3.57 -33.13
N GLN A 747 -26.81 -4.87 -32.84
CA GLN A 747 -25.64 -5.66 -32.43
C GLN A 747 -25.67 -7.01 -33.12
N ILE A 748 -24.55 -7.39 -33.74
CA ILE A 748 -24.35 -8.70 -34.35
C ILE A 748 -23.75 -9.65 -33.30
N VAL A 749 -24.35 -10.83 -33.15
CA VAL A 749 -23.94 -11.85 -32.19
C VAL A 749 -23.27 -13.01 -32.92
N ASP A 750 -21.94 -13.10 -32.84
CA ASP A 750 -21.15 -14.19 -33.41
C ASP A 750 -20.66 -15.15 -32.32
N GLY A 751 -21.49 -16.15 -32.01
CA GLY A 751 -21.24 -17.06 -30.89
C GLY A 751 -21.25 -16.29 -29.58
N ASN A 752 -20.10 -16.23 -28.90
CA ASN A 752 -19.93 -15.44 -27.68
C ASN A 752 -19.48 -14.00 -27.94
N ARG A 753 -19.17 -13.65 -29.19
CA ARG A 753 -18.70 -12.32 -29.59
C ARG A 753 -19.86 -11.43 -29.94
N ARG A 754 -19.76 -10.16 -29.56
CA ARG A 754 -20.80 -9.15 -29.80
C ARG A 754 -20.14 -7.95 -30.45
N PHE A 755 -20.61 -7.60 -31.66
CA PHE A 755 -20.10 -6.48 -32.43
C PHE A 755 -21.21 -5.46 -32.62
N ASP A 756 -20.93 -4.21 -32.30
CA ASP A 756 -21.90 -3.14 -32.48
C ASP A 756 -22.01 -2.75 -33.95
N VAL A 757 -23.24 -2.54 -34.41
CA VAL A 757 -23.54 -1.95 -35.71
C VAL A 757 -23.86 -0.48 -35.48
N VAL A 758 -22.97 0.37 -35.97
CA VAL A 758 -23.03 1.81 -35.76
C VAL A 758 -23.33 2.51 -37.08
N MET A 759 -24.26 3.45 -37.04
CA MET A 759 -24.47 4.39 -38.13
C MET A 759 -23.72 5.67 -37.80
N ARG A 760 -22.75 6.06 -38.62
CA ARG A 760 -21.89 7.22 -38.37
C ARG A 760 -21.37 7.80 -39.68
N LEU A 761 -21.24 9.12 -39.76
CA LEU A 761 -20.62 9.79 -40.91
C LEU A 761 -19.13 9.44 -41.05
N SER A 762 -18.58 9.75 -42.22
CA SER A 762 -17.13 9.67 -42.44
C SER A 762 -16.38 10.71 -41.59
N GLU A 763 -15.10 10.49 -41.31
CA GLU A 763 -14.32 11.47 -40.52
C GLU A 763 -14.17 12.82 -41.25
N GLN A 764 -14.21 12.84 -42.59
CA GLN A 764 -14.13 14.08 -43.39
C GLN A 764 -15.39 14.93 -43.22
N ASP A 765 -16.56 14.30 -43.21
CA ASP A 765 -17.87 14.98 -43.07
C ASP A 765 -18.09 15.52 -41.65
N ARG A 766 -17.28 15.09 -40.67
CA ARG A 766 -17.32 15.54 -39.27
C ARG A 766 -16.38 16.71 -38.97
N SER A 767 -15.59 17.16 -39.97
CA SER A 767 -14.80 18.39 -39.86
C SER A 767 -15.69 19.62 -39.74
N THR A 768 -15.15 20.76 -39.31
CA THR A 768 -15.89 22.04 -39.24
C THR A 768 -16.60 22.34 -40.56
N THR A 769 -15.88 22.24 -41.69
CA THR A 769 -16.44 22.46 -43.03
C THR A 769 -17.43 21.36 -43.44
N GLY A 770 -17.15 20.11 -43.07
CA GLY A 770 -18.06 18.98 -43.30
C GLY A 770 -19.40 19.17 -42.60
N LEU A 771 -19.37 19.57 -41.32
CA LEU A 771 -20.56 19.85 -40.52
C LEU A 771 -21.34 21.06 -41.05
N GLN A 772 -20.67 22.14 -41.48
CA GLN A 772 -21.35 23.29 -42.08
C GLN A 772 -22.16 22.93 -43.34
N ASN A 773 -21.64 21.98 -44.12
CA ASN A 773 -22.28 21.47 -45.34
C ASN A 773 -23.19 20.27 -45.07
N LEU A 774 -23.28 19.79 -43.83
CA LEU A 774 -24.09 18.64 -43.48
C LEU A 774 -25.56 18.96 -43.70
N LEU A 775 -26.22 18.14 -44.50
CA LEU A 775 -27.61 18.30 -44.84
C LEU A 775 -28.51 17.70 -43.75
N ILE A 776 -29.31 18.55 -43.11
CA ILE A 776 -30.31 18.17 -42.09
C ILE A 776 -31.67 18.03 -42.77
N PRO A 777 -32.39 16.91 -42.54
CA PRO A 777 -33.72 16.72 -43.13
C PRO A 777 -34.76 17.65 -42.50
N ALA A 778 -35.51 18.37 -43.34
CA ALA A 778 -36.64 19.22 -43.01
C ALA A 778 -37.90 18.74 -43.77
N GLY A 779 -38.41 17.58 -43.38
CA GLY A 779 -39.47 16.90 -44.15
C GLY A 779 -38.90 16.24 -45.40
N ILE A 780 -39.26 16.75 -46.59
CA ILE A 780 -38.80 16.24 -47.89
C ILE A 780 -37.57 17.05 -48.39
N GLU A 781 -37.37 18.25 -47.84
CA GLU A 781 -36.23 19.11 -48.17
C GLU A 781 -35.04 18.81 -47.25
N PHE A 782 -33.83 19.09 -47.75
CA PHE A 782 -32.59 18.95 -47.00
C PHE A 782 -31.91 20.32 -46.93
N VAL A 783 -31.64 20.79 -45.72
CA VAL A 783 -31.09 22.13 -45.49
C VAL A 783 -29.68 21.99 -44.90
N PRO A 784 -28.67 22.68 -45.44
CA PRO A 784 -27.32 22.64 -44.87
C PRO A 784 -27.32 23.22 -43.46
N LEU A 785 -26.55 22.61 -42.56
CA LEU A 785 -26.48 23.01 -41.16
C LEU A 785 -26.08 24.48 -40.99
N SER A 786 -25.23 25.02 -41.87
CA SER A 786 -24.85 26.44 -41.89
C SER A 786 -26.03 27.41 -42.05
N ALA A 787 -27.15 26.98 -42.64
CA ALA A 787 -28.37 27.78 -42.72
C ALA A 787 -29.20 27.73 -41.42
N LEU A 788 -28.97 26.73 -40.56
CA LEU A 788 -29.75 26.47 -39.34
C LEU A 788 -28.97 26.78 -38.04
N ALA A 789 -27.65 26.73 -38.09
CA ALA A 789 -26.77 26.81 -36.94
C ALA A 789 -25.42 27.43 -37.32
N GLU A 790 -24.78 28.08 -36.35
CA GLU A 790 -23.41 28.54 -36.47
C GLU A 790 -22.45 27.42 -36.01
N VAL A 791 -21.52 27.01 -36.87
CA VAL A 791 -20.51 26.00 -36.56
C VAL A 791 -19.17 26.70 -36.40
N VAL A 792 -18.71 26.81 -35.15
CA VAL A 792 -17.50 27.54 -34.80
C VAL A 792 -16.51 26.65 -34.06
N GLU A 793 -15.23 26.86 -34.34
CA GLU A 793 -14.14 26.32 -33.53
C GLU A 793 -13.99 27.23 -32.30
N THR A 794 -14.07 26.63 -31.12
CA THR A 794 -14.01 27.30 -29.84
C THR A 794 -13.27 26.43 -28.84
N ASP A 795 -13.20 26.90 -27.61
CA ASP A 795 -12.43 26.28 -26.54
C ASP A 795 -13.35 25.93 -25.38
N GLY A 796 -13.11 24.78 -24.75
CA GLY A 796 -13.83 24.34 -23.55
C GLY A 796 -12.94 23.52 -22.62
N PRO A 797 -13.30 23.34 -21.34
CA PRO A 797 -12.47 22.63 -20.37
C PRO A 797 -12.22 21.19 -20.81
N ASN A 798 -11.02 20.68 -20.57
CA ASN A 798 -10.69 19.26 -20.78
C ASN A 798 -11.42 18.32 -19.81
N GLN A 799 -11.61 18.78 -18.58
CA GLN A 799 -12.29 18.06 -17.50
C GLN A 799 -12.81 19.03 -16.43
N ILE A 800 -13.75 18.57 -15.62
CA ILE A 800 -14.29 19.28 -14.47
C ILE A 800 -14.22 18.35 -13.27
N GLN A 801 -13.51 18.79 -12.23
CA GLN A 801 -13.34 18.03 -11.00
C GLN A 801 -14.15 18.64 -9.89
N ARG A 802 -14.76 17.77 -9.08
CA ARG A 802 -15.63 18.17 -7.98
C ARG A 802 -15.32 17.36 -6.74
N GLU A 803 -15.54 17.98 -5.60
CA GLU A 803 -15.43 17.34 -4.29
C GLU A 803 -16.49 17.95 -3.38
N GLY A 804 -17.23 17.10 -2.66
CA GLY A 804 -18.30 17.55 -1.77
C GLY A 804 -19.37 18.40 -2.49
N THR A 805 -19.72 18.05 -3.73
CA THR A 805 -20.69 18.76 -4.59
C THR A 805 -20.29 20.18 -5.00
N GLN A 806 -19.00 20.53 -4.94
CA GLN A 806 -18.48 21.81 -5.43
C GLN A 806 -17.37 21.59 -6.47
N ARG A 807 -17.30 22.44 -7.50
CA ARG A 807 -16.16 22.42 -8.43
C ARG A 807 -14.91 22.88 -7.70
N ARG A 808 -13.78 22.29 -8.05
CA ARG A 808 -12.49 22.62 -7.46
C ARG A 808 -11.38 22.57 -8.48
N ILE A 809 -10.32 23.32 -8.20
CA ILE A 809 -9.02 23.22 -8.87
C ILE A 809 -7.93 23.17 -7.81
N VAL A 810 -6.79 22.57 -8.14
CA VAL A 810 -5.71 22.36 -7.18
C VAL A 810 -4.41 23.00 -7.64
N VAL A 811 -3.71 23.61 -6.68
CA VAL A 811 -2.31 24.00 -6.79
C VAL A 811 -1.52 23.08 -5.87
N TYR A 812 -0.54 22.34 -6.38
CA TYR A 812 0.21 21.36 -5.61
C TYR A 812 1.71 21.51 -5.83
N GLY A 813 2.49 21.08 -4.85
CA GLY A 813 3.94 21.15 -4.90
C GLY A 813 4.57 20.29 -3.80
N ASN A 814 5.90 20.25 -3.81
CA ASN A 814 6.69 19.44 -2.89
C ASN A 814 7.68 20.31 -2.11
N GLY A 815 8.16 19.82 -0.96
CA GLY A 815 9.29 20.44 -0.27
C GLY A 815 10.62 20.10 -0.94
N ASP A 816 11.58 21.02 -0.87
CA ASP A 816 12.96 20.82 -1.36
C ASP A 816 13.79 19.81 -0.52
N GLY A 817 13.18 19.26 0.54
CA GLY A 817 13.79 18.33 1.49
C GLY A 817 14.73 18.97 2.51
N ARG A 818 14.96 20.29 2.45
CA ARG A 818 15.84 21.04 3.38
C ARG A 818 15.05 21.76 4.45
N ARG A 819 13.89 22.32 4.09
CA ARG A 819 12.99 23.03 5.01
C ARG A 819 11.84 22.15 5.48
N ASP A 820 11.40 22.33 6.72
CA ASP A 820 10.26 21.57 7.27
C ASP A 820 8.98 21.92 6.48
N ILE A 821 8.25 20.88 6.07
CA ILE A 821 7.00 20.99 5.30
C ILE A 821 5.94 21.74 6.13
N ALA A 822 5.94 21.62 7.46
CA ALA A 822 5.01 22.36 8.33
C ALA A 822 5.25 23.88 8.27
N ASP A 823 6.52 24.32 8.20
CA ASP A 823 6.86 25.74 8.06
C ASP A 823 6.45 26.27 6.69
N ILE A 824 6.68 25.48 5.63
CA ILE A 824 6.23 25.79 4.27
C ILE A 824 4.70 25.90 4.25
N ALA A 825 3.98 24.95 4.86
CA ALA A 825 2.52 24.98 4.94
C ALA A 825 1.99 26.22 5.68
N ALA A 826 2.66 26.63 6.77
CA ALA A 826 2.31 27.86 7.50
C ALA A 826 2.57 29.13 6.66
N ASP A 827 3.66 29.16 5.90
CA ASP A 827 3.92 30.24 4.94
C ASP A 827 2.86 30.28 3.83
N ILE A 828 2.44 29.12 3.33
CA ILE A 828 1.37 29.01 2.33
C ILE A 828 0.05 29.52 2.90
N GLN A 829 -0.34 29.12 4.12
CA GLN A 829 -1.55 29.64 4.77
C GLN A 829 -1.50 31.16 4.92
N ARG A 830 -0.35 31.71 5.35
CA ARG A 830 -0.16 33.17 5.42
C ARG A 830 -0.27 33.83 4.05
N ALA A 831 0.39 33.28 3.03
CA ALA A 831 0.36 33.82 1.68
C ALA A 831 -1.04 33.77 1.06
N VAL A 832 -1.80 32.70 1.30
CA VAL A 832 -3.17 32.52 0.82
C VAL A 832 -4.14 33.43 1.57
N SER A 833 -3.95 33.65 2.88
CA SER A 833 -4.80 34.56 3.66
C SER A 833 -4.69 36.04 3.22
N GLN A 834 -3.60 36.39 2.53
CA GLN A 834 -3.39 37.73 1.95
C GLN A 834 -3.95 37.87 0.54
N LEU A 835 -4.44 36.78 -0.07
CA LEU A 835 -5.08 36.84 -1.38
C LEU A 835 -6.56 37.15 -1.22
N ASP A 836 -7.05 38.14 -1.97
CA ASP A 836 -8.47 38.48 -2.01
C ASP A 836 -9.23 37.45 -2.85
N PHE A 837 -9.94 36.54 -2.18
CA PHE A 837 -10.85 35.60 -2.84
C PHE A 837 -12.24 36.24 -3.03
N PRO A 838 -12.84 36.15 -4.23
CA PRO A 838 -14.22 36.59 -4.46
C PRO A 838 -15.23 35.85 -3.57
N GLN A 839 -16.41 36.44 -3.34
CA GLN A 839 -17.47 35.78 -2.58
C GLN A 839 -17.86 34.43 -3.21
N GLY A 840 -18.04 33.40 -2.37
CA GLY A 840 -18.36 32.05 -2.82
C GLY A 840 -17.15 31.17 -3.21
N TYR A 841 -15.93 31.68 -3.05
CA TYR A 841 -14.69 30.91 -3.21
C TYR A 841 -14.06 30.63 -1.85
N THR A 842 -13.63 29.39 -1.65
CA THR A 842 -12.96 28.96 -0.41
C THR A 842 -11.73 28.14 -0.74
N THR A 843 -10.73 28.19 0.14
CA THR A 843 -9.53 27.38 -0.02
C THR A 843 -9.40 26.37 1.11
N LYS A 844 -8.77 25.23 0.82
CA LYS A 844 -8.42 24.23 1.82
C LYS A 844 -7.03 23.71 1.51
N LEU A 845 -6.14 23.83 2.49
CA LEU A 845 -4.80 23.26 2.41
C LEU A 845 -4.84 21.83 2.95
N GLU A 846 -4.48 20.87 2.10
CA GLU A 846 -4.37 19.45 2.40
C GLU A 846 -2.99 18.94 1.96
N GLY A 847 -2.70 17.67 2.23
CA GLY A 847 -1.46 17.02 1.81
C GLY A 847 -0.91 16.08 2.89
N ALA A 848 0.21 15.43 2.57
CA ALA A 848 0.89 14.51 3.47
C ALA A 848 1.31 15.19 4.80
N PHE A 849 1.56 16.50 4.78
CA PHE A 849 1.94 17.26 5.99
C PHE A 849 0.88 17.22 7.09
N GLN A 850 -0.41 17.27 6.73
CA GLN A 850 -1.50 17.26 7.71
C GLN A 850 -1.57 15.90 8.39
N ALA A 851 -1.52 14.82 7.61
CA ALA A 851 -1.47 13.46 8.12
C ALA A 851 -0.22 13.27 9.00
N GLN A 852 0.94 13.76 8.56
CA GLN A 852 2.19 13.70 9.32
C GLN A 852 2.12 14.49 10.63
N GLN A 853 1.51 15.68 10.64
CA GLN A 853 1.40 16.51 11.85
C GLN A 853 0.40 15.92 12.85
N GLU A 854 -0.75 15.44 12.37
CA GLU A 854 -1.71 14.71 13.19
C GLU A 854 -1.08 13.43 13.76
N ALA A 855 -0.37 12.65 12.94
CA ALA A 855 0.33 11.45 13.37
C ALA A 855 1.41 11.76 14.40
N SER A 856 2.26 12.77 14.17
CA SER A 856 3.33 13.16 15.10
C SER A 856 2.77 13.61 16.46
N TRP A 857 1.70 14.40 16.45
CA TRP A 857 1.02 14.83 17.68
C TRP A 857 0.40 13.64 18.43
N ARG A 858 -0.33 12.77 17.72
CA ARG A 858 -0.93 11.56 18.29
C ARG A 858 0.15 10.62 18.83
N ILE A 859 1.23 10.35 18.08
CA ILE A 859 2.37 9.55 18.53
C ILE A 859 3.01 10.17 19.77
N GLY A 860 3.14 11.50 19.85
CA GLY A 860 3.63 12.18 21.04
C GLY A 860 2.76 11.92 22.28
N ILE A 861 1.43 12.08 22.15
CA ILE A 861 0.47 11.77 23.22
C ILE A 861 0.53 10.28 23.60
N LEU A 862 0.55 9.41 22.61
CA LEU A 862 0.60 7.96 22.76
C LEU A 862 1.90 7.49 23.41
N SER A 863 3.03 8.14 23.10
CA SER A 863 4.32 7.91 23.74
C SER A 863 4.30 8.35 25.20
N LEU A 864 3.70 9.50 25.52
CA LEU A 864 3.51 9.95 26.90
C LEU A 864 2.61 8.99 27.69
N ALA A 865 1.53 8.51 27.08
CA ALA A 865 0.67 7.47 27.65
C ALA A 865 1.46 6.18 27.92
N SER A 866 2.29 5.75 26.96
CA SER A 866 3.19 4.59 27.11
C SER A 866 4.15 4.75 28.29
N LEU A 867 4.86 5.89 28.37
CA LEU A 867 5.77 6.19 29.49
C LEU A 867 5.05 6.19 30.83
N THR A 868 3.83 6.72 30.88
CA THR A 868 2.98 6.70 32.08
C THR A 868 2.58 5.28 32.45
N MET A 869 2.23 4.44 31.47
CA MET A 869 1.88 3.04 31.68
C MET A 869 3.08 2.23 32.18
N ILE A 870 4.27 2.45 31.62
CA ILE A 870 5.53 1.87 32.10
C ILE A 870 5.79 2.28 33.55
N PHE A 871 5.64 3.58 33.85
CA PHE A 871 5.78 4.09 35.22
C PHE A 871 4.81 3.39 36.18
N ILE A 872 3.55 3.21 35.81
CA ILE A 872 2.54 2.52 36.63
C ILE A 872 2.94 1.06 36.88
N VAL A 873 3.40 0.33 35.86
CA VAL A 873 3.84 -1.07 36.03
C VAL A 873 5.08 -1.16 36.93
N LEU A 874 6.07 -0.27 36.73
CA LEU A 874 7.26 -0.20 37.58
C LEU A 874 6.92 0.19 39.02
N TYR A 875 6.05 1.17 39.22
CA TYR A 875 5.58 1.60 40.53
C TYR A 875 4.80 0.48 41.24
N SER A 876 3.96 -0.26 40.51
CA SER A 876 3.25 -1.42 41.03
C SER A 876 4.21 -2.49 41.56
N ARG A 877 5.34 -2.72 40.87
CA ARG A 877 6.36 -3.68 41.30
C ARG A 877 7.20 -3.20 42.49
N TYR A 878 7.77 -2.00 42.42
CA TYR A 878 8.76 -1.52 43.39
C TYR A 878 8.19 -0.64 44.50
N ARG A 879 6.93 -0.19 44.38
CA ARG A 879 6.25 0.77 45.27
C ARG A 879 7.09 2.01 45.58
N SER A 880 7.94 2.41 44.64
CA SER A 880 8.91 3.49 44.80
C SER A 880 9.04 4.29 43.51
N VAL A 881 8.71 5.58 43.60
CA VAL A 881 8.89 6.54 42.51
C VAL A 881 10.36 6.66 42.11
N VAL A 882 11.27 6.61 43.08
CA VAL A 882 12.71 6.73 42.83
C VAL A 882 13.23 5.55 42.01
N LEU A 883 12.87 4.32 42.37
CA LEU A 883 13.32 3.14 41.63
C LEU A 883 12.72 3.10 40.22
N ALA A 884 11.45 3.49 40.07
CA ALA A 884 10.81 3.60 38.76
C ALA A 884 11.50 4.64 37.87
N LEU A 885 11.81 5.83 38.38
CA LEU A 885 12.50 6.88 37.62
C LEU A 885 13.95 6.53 37.29
N ILE A 886 14.66 5.80 38.15
CA ILE A 886 16.01 5.31 37.84
C ILE A 886 15.97 4.37 36.63
N ILE A 887 15.01 3.44 36.60
CA ILE A 887 14.82 2.51 35.47
C ILE A 887 14.42 3.28 34.20
N MET A 888 13.46 4.21 34.30
CA MET A 888 13.06 5.05 33.16
C MET A 888 14.17 5.98 32.68
N GLY A 889 15.15 6.29 33.54
CA GLY A 889 16.35 7.06 33.21
C GLY A 889 17.21 6.42 32.12
N GLY A 890 17.03 5.12 31.84
CA GLY A 890 17.65 4.44 30.69
C GLY A 890 17.08 4.85 29.33
N ILE A 891 15.83 5.34 29.26
CA ILE A 891 15.16 5.67 28.00
C ILE A 891 15.83 6.86 27.29
N PRO A 892 16.14 7.99 27.97
CA PRO A 892 16.88 9.10 27.35
C PRO A 892 18.30 8.73 26.91
N LEU A 893 18.95 7.75 27.55
CA LEU A 893 20.29 7.28 27.15
C LEU A 893 20.26 6.58 25.79
N ALA A 894 19.13 5.94 25.50
CA ALA A 894 18.84 5.29 24.22
C ALA A 894 18.75 6.31 23.08
N LEU A 895 18.19 7.48 23.35
CA LEU A 895 18.04 8.56 22.38
C LEU A 895 19.36 8.97 21.73
N ILE A 896 20.45 9.02 22.52
CA ILE A 896 21.77 9.45 22.07
C ILE A 896 22.26 8.59 20.90
N GLY A 897 22.26 7.27 21.08
CA GLY A 897 22.79 6.34 20.10
C GLY A 897 21.89 6.19 18.89
N SER A 898 20.57 6.23 19.08
CA SER A 898 19.60 6.16 17.98
C SER A 898 19.68 7.37 17.04
N VAL A 899 19.76 8.60 17.59
CA VAL A 899 19.89 9.83 16.78
C VAL A 899 21.24 9.86 16.06
N ALA A 900 22.32 9.48 16.75
CA ALA A 900 23.63 9.35 16.11
C ALA A 900 23.61 8.30 14.98
N GLY A 901 22.98 7.14 15.22
CA GLY A 901 22.84 6.08 14.22
C GLY A 901 22.09 6.52 12.98
N LEU A 902 20.93 7.17 13.14
CA LEU A 902 20.14 7.69 12.02
C LEU A 902 20.92 8.74 11.22
N LYS A 903 21.63 9.64 11.90
CA LYS A 903 22.44 10.67 11.24
C LYS A 903 23.62 10.08 10.45
N ILE A 904 24.29 9.07 11.00
CA ILE A 904 25.39 8.36 10.31
C ILE A 904 24.86 7.58 9.10
N ALA A 905 23.69 6.96 9.22
CA ALA A 905 23.03 6.23 8.14
C ALA A 905 22.36 7.14 7.09
N GLY A 906 22.37 8.45 7.27
CA GLY A 906 21.70 9.41 6.38
C GLY A 906 20.17 9.26 6.35
N GLN A 907 19.57 8.68 7.39
CA GLN A 907 18.14 8.37 7.42
C GLN A 907 17.32 9.51 8.06
N PRO A 908 16.16 9.87 7.48
CA PRO A 908 15.25 10.82 8.09
C PRO A 908 14.58 10.23 9.35
N LEU A 909 14.03 11.12 10.17
CA LEU A 909 13.13 10.73 11.26
C LEU A 909 11.77 10.35 10.67
N SER A 910 11.51 9.04 10.57
CA SER A 910 10.27 8.48 10.01
C SER A 910 9.39 7.81 11.06
N VAL A 911 8.16 7.43 10.69
CA VAL A 911 7.29 6.60 11.54
C VAL A 911 7.96 5.28 11.90
N ALA A 912 8.70 4.68 10.96
CA ALA A 912 9.49 3.47 11.22
C ALA A 912 10.58 3.73 12.28
N SER A 913 11.33 4.83 12.18
CA SER A 913 12.32 5.21 13.19
C SER A 913 11.69 5.45 14.56
N MET A 914 10.53 6.10 14.63
CA MET A 914 9.79 6.31 15.89
C MET A 914 9.37 5.00 16.55
N ILE A 915 8.94 4.00 15.77
CA ILE A 915 8.64 2.67 16.29
C ILE A 915 9.91 2.01 16.85
N GLY A 916 11.06 2.18 16.19
CA GLY A 916 12.35 1.74 16.72
C GLY A 916 12.67 2.34 18.10
N PHE A 917 12.40 3.63 18.30
CA PHE A 917 12.55 4.29 19.60
C PHE A 917 11.61 3.74 20.67
N ILE A 918 10.36 3.49 20.29
CA ILE A 918 9.34 2.90 21.16
C ILE A 918 9.80 1.52 21.62
N THR A 919 10.16 0.63 20.70
CA THR A 919 10.70 -0.71 21.00
C THR A 919 11.91 -0.64 21.93
N LEU A 920 12.85 0.26 21.62
CA LEU A 920 14.06 0.48 22.41
C LEU A 920 13.77 0.95 23.84
N ALA A 921 12.73 1.78 24.04
CA ALA A 921 12.32 2.19 25.38
C ALA A 921 11.88 0.99 26.24
N GLY A 922 11.17 0.03 25.64
CA GLY A 922 10.81 -1.23 26.28
C GLY A 922 12.03 -2.08 26.65
N ILE A 923 12.96 -2.29 25.70
CA ILE A 923 14.18 -3.08 25.93
C ILE A 923 15.07 -2.40 27.01
N SER A 924 15.20 -1.07 26.97
CA SER A 924 15.94 -0.29 27.97
C SER A 924 15.34 -0.45 29.37
N ALA A 925 14.02 -0.31 29.51
CA ALA A 925 13.33 -0.50 30.78
C ALA A 925 13.48 -1.94 31.31
N ARG A 926 13.40 -2.95 30.43
CA ARG A 926 13.64 -4.37 30.76
C ARG A 926 15.03 -4.59 31.36
N ASN A 927 16.07 -4.07 30.71
CA ASN A 927 17.45 -4.20 31.21
C ASN A 927 17.63 -3.55 32.58
N GLY A 928 17.02 -2.37 32.79
CA GLY A 928 17.01 -1.69 34.09
C GLY A 928 16.32 -2.50 35.19
N ILE A 929 15.17 -3.14 34.89
CA ILE A 929 14.44 -3.98 35.85
C ILE A 929 15.28 -5.14 36.34
N LEU A 930 15.95 -5.86 35.42
CA LEU A 930 16.75 -7.04 35.77
C LEU A 930 17.95 -6.66 36.65
N LYS A 931 18.55 -5.50 36.40
CA LYS A 931 19.69 -4.98 37.18
C LYS A 931 19.27 -4.54 38.59
N ILE A 932 18.22 -3.72 38.70
CA ILE A 932 17.70 -3.23 39.98
C ILE A 932 17.11 -4.38 40.82
N SER A 933 16.37 -5.30 40.21
CA SER A 933 15.84 -6.48 40.90
C SER A 933 16.95 -7.33 41.52
N HIS A 934 18.10 -7.45 40.85
CA HIS A 934 19.24 -8.18 41.38
C HIS A 934 19.87 -7.49 42.60
N TYR A 935 20.00 -6.16 42.59
CA TYR A 935 20.49 -5.42 43.76
C TYR A 935 19.59 -5.60 44.97
N ILE A 936 18.27 -5.58 44.74
CA ILE A 936 17.28 -5.79 45.79
C ILE A 936 17.38 -7.23 46.31
N ASN A 937 17.50 -8.22 45.42
CA ASN A 937 17.63 -9.63 45.82
C ASN A 937 18.90 -9.88 46.64
N LEU A 938 20.06 -9.31 46.29
CA LEU A 938 21.28 -9.45 47.10
C LEU A 938 21.11 -8.88 48.52
N ALA A 939 20.48 -7.72 48.64
CA ALA A 939 20.26 -7.09 49.94
C ALA A 939 19.24 -7.87 50.79
N VAL A 940 18.18 -8.40 50.17
CA VAL A 940 17.07 -9.04 50.89
C VAL A 940 17.31 -10.52 51.18
N HIS A 941 17.88 -11.26 50.24
CA HIS A 941 18.06 -12.73 50.35
C HIS A 941 19.45 -13.14 50.81
N GLU A 942 20.48 -12.36 50.48
CA GLU A 942 21.87 -12.69 50.79
C GLU A 942 22.44 -11.79 51.92
N GLY A 943 21.63 -10.86 52.45
CA GLY A 943 21.98 -10.04 53.62
C GLY A 943 23.07 -8.99 53.38
N GLU A 944 23.37 -8.67 52.12
CA GLU A 944 24.39 -7.67 51.75
C GLU A 944 23.98 -6.25 52.18
N ARG A 945 24.92 -5.49 52.76
CA ARG A 945 24.65 -4.13 53.27
C ARG A 945 24.67 -3.10 52.13
N PHE A 946 23.77 -2.12 52.20
CA PHE A 946 23.75 -1.01 51.23
C PHE A 946 25.09 -0.25 51.23
N GLY A 947 25.74 -0.19 50.06
CA GLY A 947 27.02 0.49 49.87
C GLY A 947 27.61 0.22 48.48
N THR A 948 28.83 0.69 48.26
CA THR A 948 29.57 0.45 47.01
C THR A 948 29.83 -1.03 46.77
N GLY A 949 30.06 -1.83 47.82
CA GLY A 949 30.26 -3.27 47.73
C GLY A 949 29.07 -4.03 47.13
N LEU A 950 27.85 -3.78 47.63
CA LEU A 950 26.60 -4.34 47.10
C LEU A 950 26.43 -4.04 45.61
N ILE A 951 26.61 -2.77 45.23
CA ILE A 951 26.41 -2.33 43.84
C ILE A 951 27.51 -2.89 42.93
N LEU A 952 28.76 -2.92 43.37
CA LEU A 952 29.87 -3.48 42.61
C LEU A 952 29.62 -4.98 42.34
N ARG A 953 29.32 -5.75 43.39
CA ARG A 953 29.02 -7.19 43.27
C ARG A 953 27.81 -7.43 42.37
N GLY A 954 26.70 -6.74 42.63
CA GLY A 954 25.49 -6.88 41.83
C GLY A 954 25.67 -6.49 40.36
N SER A 955 26.44 -5.42 40.09
CA SER A 955 26.73 -4.97 38.72
C SER A 955 27.62 -5.98 37.99
N MET A 956 28.60 -6.57 38.67
CA MET A 956 29.51 -7.56 38.11
C MET A 956 28.83 -8.89 37.81
N GLU A 957 27.92 -9.33 38.67
CA GLU A 957 27.11 -10.54 38.45
C GLU A 957 26.12 -10.36 37.30
N ARG A 958 25.60 -9.14 37.09
CA ARG A 958 24.65 -8.85 35.99
C ARG A 958 25.29 -8.40 34.69
N LEU A 959 26.59 -8.08 34.68
CA LEU A 959 27.30 -7.65 33.47
C LEU A 959 27.17 -8.68 32.34
N SER A 960 27.42 -9.96 32.63
CA SER A 960 27.41 -11.01 31.61
C SER A 960 26.01 -11.25 31.04
N PRO A 961 24.95 -11.45 31.85
CA PRO A 961 23.59 -11.58 31.34
C PRO A 961 23.11 -10.35 30.55
N VAL A 962 23.34 -9.13 31.05
CA VAL A 962 22.87 -7.90 30.39
C VAL A 962 23.61 -7.64 29.08
N LEU A 963 24.92 -7.88 29.02
CA LEU A 963 25.67 -7.79 27.76
C LEU A 963 25.24 -8.87 26.77
N MET A 964 24.97 -10.09 27.24
CA MET A 964 24.51 -11.17 26.38
C MET A 964 23.19 -10.82 25.70
N THR A 965 22.20 -10.36 26.46
CA THR A 965 20.89 -9.98 25.93
C THR A 965 20.98 -8.76 25.02
N ALA A 966 21.75 -7.74 25.40
CA ALA A 966 21.98 -6.56 24.57
C ALA A 966 22.72 -6.88 23.26
N LEU A 967 23.71 -7.77 23.28
CA LEU A 967 24.43 -8.20 22.09
C LEU A 967 23.56 -9.10 21.20
N CYS A 968 22.76 -10.00 21.77
CA CYS A 968 21.79 -10.78 21.01
C CYS A 968 20.76 -9.86 20.33
N ALA A 969 20.16 -8.92 21.07
CA ALA A 969 19.19 -7.97 20.54
C ALA A 969 19.80 -7.02 19.49
N GLY A 970 21.00 -6.47 19.75
CA GLY A 970 21.68 -5.57 18.85
C GLY A 970 22.23 -6.27 17.61
N LEU A 971 23.09 -7.28 17.77
CA LEU A 971 23.75 -7.93 16.65
C LEU A 971 22.77 -8.75 15.78
N ALA A 972 21.65 -9.22 16.33
CA ALA A 972 20.59 -9.83 15.53
C ALA A 972 20.03 -8.88 14.45
N LEU A 973 20.12 -7.57 14.66
CA LEU A 973 19.67 -6.56 13.70
C LEU A 973 20.75 -6.19 12.68
N THR A 974 22.00 -6.64 12.85
CA THR A 974 23.08 -6.33 11.90
C THR A 974 22.76 -6.71 10.45
N PRO A 975 22.13 -7.86 10.15
CA PRO A 975 21.69 -8.18 8.79
C PRO A 975 20.73 -7.15 8.18
N LEU A 976 19.91 -6.47 8.99
CA LEU A 976 19.01 -5.39 8.55
C LEU A 976 19.75 -4.06 8.37
N LEU A 977 20.93 -3.87 8.98
CA LEU A 977 21.76 -2.69 8.76
C LEU A 977 22.48 -2.72 7.41
N ILE A 978 22.60 -3.90 6.79
CA ILE A 978 23.29 -4.12 5.52
C ILE A 978 22.25 -4.35 4.41
N GLY A 979 22.42 -3.68 3.26
CA GLY A 979 21.48 -3.80 2.14
C GLY A 979 20.17 -3.04 2.37
N ALA A 980 20.28 -1.80 2.88
CA ALA A 980 19.14 -0.92 3.14
C ALA A 980 18.21 -0.74 1.94
N ASP A 981 18.74 -0.83 0.72
CA ASP A 981 18.02 -0.63 -0.53
C ASP A 981 17.41 -1.91 -1.11
N GLU A 982 17.55 -3.06 -0.45
CA GLU A 982 16.99 -4.32 -0.96
C GLU A 982 15.49 -4.44 -0.65
N PRO A 983 14.68 -4.96 -1.60
CA PRO A 983 13.25 -5.22 -1.40
C PRO A 983 12.94 -5.85 -0.04
N GLY A 984 12.00 -5.26 0.69
CA GLY A 984 11.53 -5.73 2.00
C GLY A 984 12.41 -5.30 3.19
N ARG A 985 13.61 -4.77 2.97
CA ARG A 985 14.50 -4.26 4.04
C ARG A 985 14.35 -2.77 4.26
N GLU A 986 13.85 -2.02 3.27
CA GLU A 986 13.84 -0.55 3.27
C GLU A 986 13.03 0.03 4.44
N ILE A 987 11.90 -0.60 4.77
CA ILE A 987 11.05 -0.18 5.88
C ILE A 987 11.64 -0.58 7.24
N LEU A 988 12.33 -1.72 7.29
CA LEU A 988 12.88 -2.27 8.52
C LEU A 988 14.23 -1.65 8.88
N HIS A 989 14.97 -1.13 7.89
CA HIS A 989 16.30 -0.58 8.08
C HIS A 989 16.31 0.62 9.05
N PRO A 990 15.45 1.66 8.92
CA PRO A 990 15.39 2.74 9.90
C PRO A 990 15.06 2.26 11.32
N VAL A 991 14.20 1.24 11.44
CA VAL A 991 13.86 0.61 12.74
C VAL A 991 15.11 -0.05 13.34
N ALA A 992 15.82 -0.83 12.54
CA ALA A 992 17.04 -1.54 12.94
C ALA A 992 18.16 -0.59 13.32
N VAL A 993 18.41 0.48 12.54
CA VAL A 993 19.40 1.52 12.85
C VAL A 993 19.09 2.20 14.19
N THR A 994 17.82 2.54 14.41
CA THR A 994 17.37 3.19 15.64
C THR A 994 17.59 2.28 16.86
N ILE A 995 17.17 1.01 16.79
CA ILE A 995 17.32 0.06 17.89
C ILE A 995 18.80 -0.28 18.10
N PHE A 996 19.57 -0.56 17.05
CA PHE A 996 20.98 -0.92 17.15
C PHE A 996 21.82 0.21 17.77
N GLY A 997 21.70 1.42 17.21
CA GLY A 997 22.44 2.59 17.72
C GLY A 997 22.05 2.89 19.16
N GLY A 998 20.76 2.83 19.47
CA GLY A 998 20.25 3.10 20.81
C GLY A 998 20.57 2.03 21.84
N LEU A 999 20.62 0.74 21.47
CA LEU A 999 21.07 -0.34 22.36
C LEU A 999 22.55 -0.18 22.69
N LEU A 1000 23.36 0.22 21.72
CA LEU A 1000 24.79 0.46 21.93
C LEU A 1000 25.01 1.56 22.99
N SER A 1001 24.33 2.70 22.87
CA SER A 1001 24.43 3.79 23.85
C SER A 1001 23.79 3.43 25.19
N THR A 1002 22.59 2.84 25.19
CA THR A 1002 21.89 2.47 26.43
C THR A 1002 22.72 1.47 27.22
N THR A 1003 23.20 0.40 26.60
CA THR A 1003 23.92 -0.66 27.31
C THR A 1003 25.21 -0.16 27.93
N THR A 1004 25.98 0.67 27.20
CA THR A 1004 27.24 1.23 27.70
C THR A 1004 27.02 2.31 28.77
N LEU A 1005 26.06 3.21 28.57
CA LEU A 1005 25.78 4.30 29.51
C LEU A 1005 25.02 3.82 30.75
N ASP A 1006 24.01 2.95 30.61
CA ASP A 1006 23.27 2.35 31.73
C ASP A 1006 24.17 1.50 32.62
N ALA A 1007 25.19 0.85 32.04
CA ALA A 1007 26.24 0.16 32.78
C ALA A 1007 26.89 1.06 33.84
N LEU A 1008 26.96 2.38 33.61
CA LEU A 1008 27.55 3.36 34.53
C LEU A 1008 26.51 4.17 35.31
N VAL A 1009 25.49 4.68 34.62
CA VAL A 1009 24.52 5.65 35.15
C VAL A 1009 23.62 5.02 36.21
N THR A 1010 23.05 3.83 35.95
CA THR A 1010 22.12 3.18 36.87
C THR A 1010 22.76 2.82 38.22
N PRO A 1011 23.99 2.24 38.29
CA PRO A 1011 24.73 2.06 39.53
C PRO A 1011 24.95 3.37 40.32
N ILE A 1012 25.32 4.47 39.64
CA ILE A 1012 25.55 5.77 40.28
C ILE A 1012 24.25 6.32 40.85
N LEU A 1013 23.16 6.31 40.07
CA LEU A 1013 21.86 6.80 40.50
C LEU A 1013 21.31 5.98 41.68
N PHE A 1014 21.47 4.66 41.65
CA PHE A 1014 21.07 3.79 42.75
C PHE A 1014 21.91 4.04 44.02
N LEU A 1015 23.21 4.28 43.90
CA LEU A 1015 24.06 4.63 45.04
C LEU A 1015 23.63 5.98 45.67
N MET A 1016 23.22 6.95 44.86
CA MET A 1016 22.84 8.28 45.32
C MET A 1016 21.43 8.34 45.92
N LEU A 1017 20.46 7.63 45.33
CA LEU A 1017 19.03 7.80 45.63
C LEU A 1017 18.35 6.51 46.12
N GLY A 1018 18.98 5.34 45.93
CA GLY A 1018 18.39 4.02 46.18
C GLY A 1018 18.34 3.56 47.65
N LYS A 1019 19.02 4.27 48.57
CA LYS A 1019 19.09 3.88 50.00
C LYS A 1019 17.71 3.80 50.67
N LYS A 1020 16.96 4.91 50.68
CA LYS A 1020 15.65 4.99 51.34
C LYS A 1020 14.62 3.99 50.78
N PRO A 1021 14.50 3.81 49.44
CA PRO A 1021 13.64 2.78 48.86
C PRO A 1021 14.03 1.35 49.26
N LEU A 1022 15.33 1.04 49.30
CA LEU A 1022 15.80 -0.29 49.62
C LEU A 1022 15.53 -0.64 51.08
N ASP A 1023 15.84 0.27 52.01
CA ASP A 1023 15.60 0.07 53.45
C ASP A 1023 14.11 -0.19 53.73
N ARG A 1024 13.21 0.49 53.00
CA ARG A 1024 11.77 0.26 53.09
C ARG A 1024 11.36 -1.13 52.60
N LEU A 1025 11.88 -1.59 51.46
CA LEU A 1025 11.57 -2.91 50.90
C LEU A 1025 12.11 -4.04 51.80
N VAL A 1026 13.30 -3.85 52.38
CA VAL A 1026 13.87 -4.77 53.37
C VAL A 1026 13.00 -4.82 54.63
N ALA A 1027 12.54 -3.66 55.12
CA ALA A 1027 11.66 -3.57 56.29
C ALA A 1027 10.26 -4.19 56.04
N GLU A 1028 9.65 -3.95 54.88
CA GLU A 1028 8.35 -4.55 54.51
C GLU A 1028 8.45 -6.08 54.42
N ARG A 1029 9.58 -6.61 53.94
CA ARG A 1029 9.82 -8.07 53.88
C ARG A 1029 10.07 -8.67 55.26
N ALA A 1030 10.83 -7.97 56.11
CA ALA A 1030 11.02 -8.36 57.50
C ALA A 1030 9.68 -8.38 58.28
N ALA A 1031 8.75 -7.48 57.96
CA ALA A 1031 7.40 -7.44 58.55
C ALA A 1031 6.46 -8.56 58.06
N THR A 1032 6.71 -9.13 56.88
CA THR A 1032 5.94 -10.29 56.37
C THR A 1032 6.43 -11.66 56.88
N LEU A 1033 7.58 -11.72 57.57
CA LEU A 1033 8.02 -12.92 58.26
C LEU A 1033 7.31 -13.00 59.62
N THR A 1034 6.22 -13.78 59.71
CA THR A 1034 5.69 -14.21 61.00
C THR A 1034 6.70 -15.14 61.70
N PRO A 1035 6.85 -15.07 63.04
CA PRO A 1035 7.88 -15.79 63.81
C PRO A 1035 7.55 -17.28 64.00
N ALA A 1036 7.36 -18.00 62.89
CA ALA A 1036 7.20 -19.46 62.85
C ALA A 1036 8.06 -20.15 61.77
N GLU A 1037 8.71 -19.40 60.87
CA GLU A 1037 9.55 -19.96 59.79
C GLU A 1037 11.06 -19.73 60.01
N ALA A 1038 11.47 -19.42 61.25
CA ALA A 1038 12.88 -19.33 61.63
C ALA A 1038 13.29 -20.54 62.49
N TYR A 1039 13.19 -21.75 61.92
CA TYR A 1039 13.96 -22.95 62.29
C TYR A 1039 14.02 -23.92 61.11
#